data_AF-A0A9R1Q3D2-F1
#
_entry.id   AF-A0A9R1Q3D2-F1
#
_cell.length_a   1.000
_cell.length_b   1.000
_cell.length_c   1.000
_cell.angle_alpha   90.00
_cell.angle_beta   90.00
_cell.angle_gamma   90.00
#
_symmetry.space_group_name_H-M   'P 1'
#
loop_
_entity.id
_entity.type
_entity.pdbx_description
1 polymer ?
#
loop_
_entity_poly.entity_id
_entity_poly.type
_entity_poly.pdbx_seq_one_letter_code
_entity_poly.pdbx_strand_id
1 'polypeptide(L)'
;MMEWLVGLGVEMERSDMSLSVSTQSDGGGGGCEWGNGNSISSLLAQKANILKISFWRMVRDIFEFKNDALTYLENHEHNPDLDCNETLGQFIQLHGYSLLFQEAYLIPVCAGMWSSSSQGVLSLSAFFVLSFFRNHDLLQLFSYPQLPTVKACSQSFVNKVKGELESMGCRIKTSCWVKSVSSLDGAAGYRVLENDGSEETYDSVILGVHAPNALKVLGAEATHYELKILGACQYVQRDIYLHCDQNLMPRNSSAWSAWNFLGTTSRVFSVTYWLNHIQKIESARLFLVTLNPPCVPDHVLLKWSTSLPVPSVAAAKAYLQLDKIQGKRGIWFCGAYQGHGFHEDGLKAGKAAAQGLLGKKCELLLNPKQIIPSWTEAGVRLAVARFFNLYISIGNLILVEEGGTVFSFGKACDKCRVKSVMRVHDPLFYWKIATEGNLGLAEAYINGCFSFLDKREGLLNLILILIANRDDRRNRRIARKGGRWTPLHVLGHLAHAKYVLGKFSRKNTVTRSRRNVSQHYDLSNEFFSLFMDKSMTYSCAIFKMENESLEAAQERKLSLLINKAKVERGHHVLDIGFGWGSLAIQVVKQTGCKYTGVTLSAEQLKYAQGKAREAGLEDHITFLLCDYRHIPPYKYDAIISICMIEHVGHECMDEFFACCESYLAEDGIMALQFISAPEERYEQYRKRPDFLTEYIFPGGCLPSLARVISAMSTSSRFSIEHVENIGPNYYPTLMCWMDNFTANKDKILALGFDEKFIRIWEYYLIFSAACMKSRTLGVYQVVFSRPGNRRLAQPLAKA
;
A
#
# COMPACT_ATOMS: atom_id res chain seq x y z
N MET A 1 1.91 13.31 5.92
CA MET A 1 2.30 13.47 7.34
C MET A 1 2.29 12.14 8.08
N MET A 2 1.15 11.45 8.13
CA MET A 2 0.99 10.17 8.85
C MET A 2 2.04 9.12 8.53
N GLU A 3 2.32 8.90 7.25
CA GLU A 3 3.32 7.93 6.81
C GLU A 3 4.73 8.27 7.27
N TRP A 4 5.07 9.56 7.27
CA TRP A 4 6.35 10.04 7.77
C TRP A 4 6.45 9.77 9.28
N LEU A 5 5.43 10.12 10.07
CA LEU A 5 5.41 9.85 11.51
C LEU A 5 5.48 8.35 11.83
N VAL A 6 4.79 7.51 11.07
CA VAL A 6 4.84 6.04 11.22
C VAL A 6 6.23 5.50 10.84
N GLY A 7 6.86 6.04 9.79
CA GLY A 7 8.24 5.71 9.42
C GLY A 7 9.25 6.04 10.52
N LEU A 8 9.03 7.12 11.26
CA LEU A 8 9.79 7.49 12.47
C LEU A 8 9.44 6.64 13.71
N GLY A 9 8.54 5.66 13.58
CA GLY A 9 8.06 4.82 14.66
C GLY A 9 7.22 5.56 15.70
N VAL A 10 6.66 6.74 15.40
CA VAL A 10 5.75 7.48 16.30
C VAL A 10 4.48 6.65 16.52
N GLU A 11 4.09 6.45 17.78
CA GLU A 11 2.83 5.78 18.10
C GLU A 11 1.65 6.70 17.80
N MET A 12 0.71 6.20 17.02
CA MET A 12 -0.50 6.89 16.63
C MET A 12 -1.71 6.23 17.30
N GLU A 13 -2.68 7.04 17.70
CA GLU A 13 -3.97 6.58 18.21
C GLU A 13 -5.12 7.28 17.49
N ARG A 14 -6.32 6.74 17.64
CA ARG A 14 -7.52 7.27 17.00
C ARG A 14 -8.13 8.38 17.85
N SER A 15 -8.35 9.55 17.26
CA SER A 15 -9.04 10.70 17.87
C SER A 15 -10.43 10.87 17.29
N ASP A 16 -11.31 11.52 18.07
CA ASP A 16 -12.66 11.90 17.68
C ASP A 16 -12.67 13.36 17.20
N MET A 17 -13.32 13.62 16.07
CA MET A 17 -13.40 14.93 15.41
C MET A 17 -14.85 15.42 15.28
N SER A 18 -15.74 14.91 16.12
CA SER A 18 -17.12 15.36 16.16
C SER A 18 -17.24 16.83 16.51
N LEU A 19 -18.30 17.46 16.01
CA LEU A 19 -18.63 18.84 16.29
C LEU A 19 -20.04 18.98 16.87
N SER A 20 -20.23 20.07 17.59
CA SER A 20 -21.53 20.55 18.04
C SER A 20 -21.67 22.05 17.84
N VAL A 21 -22.91 22.50 17.68
CA VAL A 21 -23.25 23.90 17.58
C VAL A 21 -24.36 24.19 18.59
N SER A 22 -24.13 25.18 19.46
CA SER A 22 -25.14 25.70 20.39
C SER A 22 -25.22 27.20 20.24
N THR A 23 -26.36 27.68 19.75
CA THR A 23 -26.62 29.12 19.52
C THR A 23 -27.76 29.59 20.40
N GLN A 24 -27.58 30.76 21.01
CA GLN A 24 -28.61 31.42 21.81
C GLN A 24 -29.25 32.55 20.99
N SER A 25 -30.58 32.67 21.07
CA SER A 25 -31.37 33.73 20.41
C SER A 25 -31.99 34.63 21.47
N ASP A 26 -32.06 35.94 21.18
CA ASP A 26 -32.74 36.91 22.04
C ASP A 26 -34.22 36.54 22.19
N GLY A 27 -34.65 36.30 23.43
CA GLY A 27 -36.04 35.94 23.75
C GLY A 27 -36.28 34.45 24.02
N GLY A 28 -35.54 33.85 24.96
CA GLY A 28 -35.96 32.70 25.80
C GLY A 28 -36.33 31.35 25.16
N GLY A 29 -36.59 31.26 23.85
CA GLY A 29 -37.15 30.06 23.18
C GLY A 29 -36.63 29.77 21.77
N GLY A 30 -35.70 30.56 21.23
CA GLY A 30 -35.27 30.50 19.83
C GLY A 30 -33.91 29.84 19.52
N GLY A 31 -33.18 29.35 20.53
CA GLY A 31 -31.85 28.74 20.31
C GLY A 31 -31.87 27.41 19.55
N CYS A 32 -30.79 27.11 18.83
CA CYS A 32 -30.57 25.84 18.14
C CYS A 32 -29.34 25.14 18.71
N GLU A 33 -29.56 23.94 19.26
CA GLU A 33 -28.51 23.09 19.81
C GLU A 33 -28.56 21.68 19.20
N TRP A 34 -27.45 21.26 18.61
CA TRP A 34 -27.27 19.93 18.04
C TRP A 34 -25.79 19.57 18.00
N GLY A 35 -25.50 18.29 17.96
CA GLY A 35 -24.15 17.78 17.78
C GLY A 35 -24.14 16.56 16.90
N ASN A 36 -22.95 16.14 16.50
CA ASN A 36 -22.80 15.00 15.61
C ASN A 36 -22.02 13.85 16.29
N GLY A 37 -21.53 14.03 17.53
CA GLY A 37 -20.67 13.06 18.24
C GLY A 37 -21.20 11.66 18.47
N ASN A 38 -22.41 11.48 19.03
CA ASN A 38 -22.91 10.16 19.44
C ASN A 38 -24.32 9.89 18.91
N SER A 39 -24.41 9.18 17.79
CA SER A 39 -25.68 8.66 17.23
C SER A 39 -26.69 9.76 16.86
N ILE A 40 -27.90 9.35 16.47
CA ILE A 40 -29.07 10.24 16.24
C ILE A 40 -29.39 11.06 17.50
N SER A 41 -29.01 10.58 18.69
CA SER A 41 -29.22 11.29 19.97
C SER A 41 -28.49 12.63 20.06
N SER A 42 -27.28 12.76 19.50
CA SER A 42 -26.58 14.05 19.50
C SER A 42 -27.19 15.02 18.49
N LEU A 43 -27.61 14.53 17.32
CA LEU A 43 -28.27 15.37 16.31
C LEU A 43 -29.61 15.92 16.83
N LEU A 44 -30.32 15.11 17.61
CA LEU A 44 -31.59 15.45 18.23
C LEU A 44 -31.44 15.78 19.73
N ALA A 45 -30.29 16.30 20.14
CA ALA A 45 -30.02 16.69 21.53
C ALA A 45 -31.16 17.60 22.05
N GLN A 46 -31.56 18.59 21.25
CA GLN A 46 -32.79 19.33 21.45
C GLN A 46 -33.98 18.59 20.82
N LYS A 47 -34.70 17.77 21.61
CA LYS A 47 -35.83 16.95 21.14
C LYS A 47 -36.91 17.71 20.35
N ALA A 48 -37.12 19.00 20.66
CA ALA A 48 -38.05 19.85 19.94
C ALA A 48 -37.71 20.00 18.45
N ASN A 49 -36.45 19.77 18.04
CA ASN A 49 -36.02 19.86 16.65
C ASN A 49 -36.64 18.78 15.75
N ILE A 50 -37.11 17.66 16.31
CA ILE A 50 -37.81 16.59 15.57
C ILE A 50 -39.04 17.13 14.84
N LEU A 51 -39.76 18.06 15.46
CA LEU A 51 -41.01 18.61 14.94
C LEU A 51 -40.81 19.89 14.12
N LYS A 52 -39.56 20.41 14.02
CA LYS A 52 -39.26 21.66 13.31
C LYS A 52 -38.91 21.35 11.84
N ILE A 53 -39.79 21.76 10.93
CA ILE A 53 -39.54 21.66 9.47
C ILE A 53 -38.26 22.41 9.07
N SER A 54 -37.99 23.56 9.69
CA SER A 54 -36.77 24.34 9.45
C SER A 54 -35.49 23.58 9.81
N PHE A 55 -35.51 22.74 10.86
CA PHE A 55 -34.37 21.93 11.27
C PHE A 55 -34.07 20.82 10.24
N TRP A 56 -35.09 20.11 9.77
CA TRP A 56 -34.89 19.10 8.72
C TRP A 56 -34.48 19.70 7.37
N ARG A 57 -34.94 20.93 7.07
CA ARG A 57 -34.42 21.70 5.93
C ARG A 57 -32.94 22.01 6.09
N MET A 58 -32.49 22.47 7.26
CA MET A 58 -31.07 22.66 7.55
C MET A 58 -30.26 21.36 7.35
N VAL A 59 -30.75 20.23 7.86
CA VAL A 59 -30.08 18.93 7.70
C VAL A 59 -29.93 18.57 6.21
N ARG A 60 -30.97 18.80 5.39
CA ARG A 60 -30.89 18.63 3.93
C ARG A 60 -29.88 19.59 3.30
N ASP A 61 -29.90 20.86 3.68
CA ASP A 61 -28.98 21.88 3.16
C ASP A 61 -27.51 21.52 3.48
N ILE A 62 -27.20 20.86 4.60
CA ILE A 62 -25.84 20.36 4.89
C ILE A 62 -25.40 19.28 3.87
N PHE A 63 -26.31 18.40 3.45
CA PHE A 63 -26.01 17.40 2.41
C PHE A 63 -25.84 18.02 1.02
N GLU A 64 -26.68 19.00 0.69
CA GLU A 64 -26.56 19.76 -0.57
C GLU A 64 -25.23 20.53 -0.59
N PHE A 65 -24.91 21.22 0.51
CA PHE A 65 -23.64 21.92 0.69
C PHE A 65 -22.42 21.03 0.53
N LYS A 66 -22.47 19.78 1.02
CA LYS A 66 -21.41 18.80 0.78
C LYS A 66 -21.17 18.58 -0.72
N ASN A 67 -22.22 18.29 -1.47
CA ASN A 67 -22.08 17.97 -2.89
C ASN A 67 -21.59 19.19 -3.66
N ASP A 68 -22.20 20.35 -3.41
CA ASP A 68 -21.85 21.60 -4.05
C ASP A 68 -20.40 22.02 -3.74
N ALA A 69 -19.96 21.86 -2.49
CA ALA A 69 -18.57 22.12 -2.09
C ALA A 69 -17.58 21.22 -2.83
N LEU A 70 -17.89 19.92 -2.98
CA LEU A 70 -17.02 18.97 -3.66
C LEU A 70 -16.95 19.27 -5.16
N THR A 71 -18.08 19.51 -5.81
CA THR A 71 -18.12 19.91 -7.22
C THR A 71 -17.38 21.23 -7.46
N TYR A 72 -17.53 22.20 -6.56
CA TYR A 72 -16.81 23.46 -6.64
C TYR A 72 -15.29 23.27 -6.63
N LEU A 73 -14.78 22.47 -5.69
CA LEU A 73 -13.36 22.20 -5.55
C LEU A 73 -12.82 21.36 -6.72
N GLU A 74 -13.57 20.36 -7.19
CA GLU A 74 -13.21 19.57 -8.36
C GLU A 74 -13.07 20.45 -9.61
N ASN A 75 -13.99 21.39 -9.84
CA ASN A 75 -13.92 22.30 -10.98
C ASN A 75 -12.66 23.18 -10.93
N HIS A 76 -12.27 23.68 -9.74
CA HIS A 76 -11.05 24.48 -9.56
C HIS A 76 -9.77 23.64 -9.70
N GLU A 77 -9.80 22.36 -9.33
CA GLU A 77 -8.67 21.44 -9.52
C GLU A 77 -8.45 21.06 -11.00
N HIS A 78 -9.51 20.99 -11.81
CA HIS A 78 -9.42 20.65 -13.24
C HIS A 78 -9.18 21.86 -14.15
N ASN A 79 -9.44 23.08 -13.69
CA ASN A 79 -9.23 24.31 -14.44
C ASN A 79 -8.36 25.30 -13.62
N PRO A 80 -7.03 25.22 -13.74
CA PRO A 80 -6.11 26.09 -13.00
C PRO A 80 -6.21 27.58 -13.38
N ASP A 81 -6.91 27.91 -14.47
CA ASP A 81 -7.17 29.28 -14.92
C ASP A 81 -8.40 29.92 -14.24
N LEU A 82 -9.17 29.18 -13.44
CA LEU A 82 -10.28 29.74 -12.66
C LEU A 82 -9.75 30.63 -11.52
N ASP A 83 -10.16 31.89 -11.51
CA ASP A 83 -9.76 32.83 -10.45
C ASP A 83 -10.56 32.52 -9.16
N CYS A 84 -9.86 32.28 -8.04
CA CYS A 84 -10.43 31.99 -6.72
C CYS A 84 -11.04 33.25 -6.05
N ASN A 85 -11.84 34.02 -6.80
CA ASN A 85 -12.40 35.32 -6.42
C ASN A 85 -13.66 35.25 -5.57
N GLU A 86 -14.33 34.11 -5.58
CA GLU A 86 -15.65 34.02 -4.98
C GLU A 86 -15.57 34.07 -3.46
N THR A 87 -16.40 34.93 -2.87
CA THR A 87 -16.57 34.97 -1.42
C THR A 87 -17.55 33.90 -0.98
N LEU A 88 -17.45 33.47 0.28
CA LEU A 88 -18.38 32.51 0.86
C LEU A 88 -19.83 33.00 0.78
N GLY A 89 -20.06 34.32 0.92
CA GLY A 89 -21.38 34.92 0.76
C GLY A 89 -21.97 34.77 -0.64
N GLN A 90 -21.14 34.94 -1.69
CA GLN A 90 -21.56 34.73 -3.07
C GLN A 90 -21.92 33.27 -3.34
N PHE A 91 -21.08 32.34 -2.86
CA PHE A 91 -21.33 30.91 -2.96
C PHE A 91 -22.65 30.50 -2.29
N ILE A 92 -22.91 31.00 -1.08
CA ILE A 92 -24.16 30.73 -0.35
C ILE A 92 -25.37 31.27 -1.13
N GLN A 93 -25.26 32.48 -1.68
CA GLN A 93 -26.35 33.13 -2.41
C GLN A 93 -26.69 32.40 -3.71
N LEU A 94 -25.67 31.90 -4.43
CA LEU A 94 -25.82 31.16 -5.67
C LEU A 94 -26.63 29.86 -5.48
N HIS A 95 -26.38 29.16 -4.38
CA HIS A 95 -26.97 27.85 -4.09
C HIS A 95 -28.26 27.92 -3.23
N GLY A 96 -28.59 29.09 -2.66
CA GLY A 96 -29.89 29.33 -2.03
C GLY A 96 -30.12 28.64 -0.69
N TYR A 97 -29.07 28.40 0.11
CA TYR A 97 -29.18 27.73 1.41
C TYR A 97 -30.05 28.48 2.42
N SER A 98 -30.75 27.75 3.31
CA SER A 98 -31.63 28.34 4.31
C SER A 98 -30.90 29.17 5.37
N LEU A 99 -31.61 30.15 5.95
CA LEU A 99 -31.07 30.99 7.02
C LEU A 99 -30.64 30.18 8.24
N LEU A 100 -31.38 29.12 8.59
CA LEU A 100 -31.02 28.26 9.73
C LEU A 100 -29.71 27.50 9.49
N PHE A 101 -29.46 27.02 8.27
CA PHE A 101 -28.16 26.45 7.90
C PHE A 101 -27.00 27.44 8.06
N GLN A 102 -27.22 28.69 7.66
CA GLN A 102 -26.21 29.73 7.80
C GLN A 102 -25.95 30.04 9.28
N GLU A 103 -27.00 30.30 10.07
CA GLU A 103 -26.89 30.78 11.46
C GLU A 103 -26.63 29.67 12.50
N ALA A 104 -27.00 28.42 12.23
CA ALA A 104 -26.87 27.29 13.17
C ALA A 104 -25.87 26.22 12.73
N TYR A 105 -25.09 26.47 11.68
CA TYR A 105 -23.98 25.59 11.26
C TYR A 105 -22.82 26.38 10.64
N LEU A 106 -23.01 26.99 9.46
CA LEU A 106 -21.89 27.51 8.69
C LEU A 106 -21.20 28.72 9.36
N ILE A 107 -21.96 29.74 9.74
CA ILE A 107 -21.43 30.95 10.38
C ILE A 107 -20.81 30.63 11.75
N PRO A 108 -21.46 29.89 12.68
CA PRO A 108 -20.84 29.55 13.96
C PRO A 108 -19.51 28.80 13.83
N VAL A 109 -19.45 27.82 12.93
CA VAL A 109 -18.22 27.05 12.66
C VAL A 109 -17.13 27.98 12.12
N CYS A 110 -17.44 28.77 11.08
CA CYS A 110 -16.46 29.67 10.47
C CYS A 110 -16.02 30.78 11.43
N ALA A 111 -16.95 31.40 12.16
CA ALA A 111 -16.66 32.46 13.11
C ALA A 111 -15.82 31.96 14.29
N GLY A 112 -16.13 30.78 14.85
CA GLY A 112 -15.31 30.16 15.90
C GLY A 112 -13.92 29.76 15.41
N MET A 113 -13.83 29.21 14.20
CA MET A 113 -12.54 28.79 13.62
C MET A 113 -11.65 29.96 13.22
N TRP A 114 -12.20 31.03 12.64
CA TRP A 114 -11.44 32.19 12.13
C TRP A 114 -11.55 33.46 12.98
N SER A 115 -12.19 33.39 14.15
CA SER A 115 -12.47 34.54 15.04
C SER A 115 -13.01 35.76 14.29
N SER A 116 -13.81 35.51 13.25
CA SER A 116 -14.38 36.52 12.38
C SER A 116 -15.77 36.92 12.89
N SER A 117 -16.17 38.17 12.68
CA SER A 117 -17.56 38.55 12.91
C SER A 117 -18.49 37.78 11.96
N SER A 118 -19.76 37.68 12.30
CA SER A 118 -20.77 37.03 11.44
C SER A 118 -20.80 37.62 10.01
N GLN A 119 -20.67 38.94 9.87
CA GLN A 119 -20.54 39.60 8.57
C GLN A 119 -19.18 39.33 7.91
N GLY A 120 -18.10 39.27 8.68
CA GLY A 120 -16.77 38.95 8.19
C GLY A 120 -16.67 37.56 7.56
N VAL A 121 -17.41 36.57 8.09
CA VAL A 121 -17.47 35.20 7.53
C VAL A 121 -17.89 35.20 6.06
N LEU A 122 -18.86 36.05 5.67
CA LEU A 122 -19.35 36.11 4.30
C LEU A 122 -18.32 36.68 3.30
N SER A 123 -17.30 37.39 3.81
CA SER A 123 -16.21 37.95 3.01
C SER A 123 -15.01 37.01 2.84
N LEU A 124 -15.01 35.86 3.54
CA LEU A 124 -13.95 34.85 3.42
C LEU A 124 -13.94 34.22 2.03
N SER A 125 -12.80 33.68 1.61
CA SER A 125 -12.69 32.94 0.34
C SER A 125 -13.51 31.65 0.39
N ALA A 126 -14.43 31.46 -0.58
CA ALA A 126 -15.18 30.22 -0.72
C ALA A 126 -14.23 29.03 -0.89
N PHE A 127 -13.26 29.15 -1.80
CA PHE A 127 -12.24 28.12 -2.04
C PHE A 127 -11.54 27.66 -0.76
N PHE A 128 -11.11 28.61 0.09
CA PHE A 128 -10.42 28.26 1.33
C PHE A 128 -11.36 27.56 2.33
N VAL A 129 -12.55 28.12 2.56
CA VAL A 129 -13.52 27.59 3.53
C VAL A 129 -13.98 26.20 3.09
N LEU A 130 -14.33 26.01 1.82
CA LEU A 130 -14.78 24.71 1.31
C LEU A 130 -13.66 23.67 1.38
N SER A 131 -12.42 24.06 1.07
CA SER A 131 -11.25 23.18 1.24
C SER A 131 -11.02 22.79 2.71
N PHE A 132 -11.20 23.74 3.63
CA PHE A 132 -11.13 23.48 5.07
C PHE A 132 -12.17 22.43 5.49
N PHE A 133 -13.43 22.61 5.08
CA PHE A 133 -14.53 21.70 5.40
C PHE A 133 -14.30 20.29 4.83
N ARG A 134 -13.80 20.18 3.59
CA ARG A 134 -13.41 18.90 2.96
C ARG A 134 -12.33 18.18 3.76
N ASN A 135 -11.25 18.91 4.10
CA ASN A 135 -10.09 18.32 4.77
C ASN A 135 -10.34 17.90 6.23
N HIS A 136 -11.40 18.41 6.85
CA HIS A 136 -11.76 18.14 8.25
C HIS A 136 -12.99 17.23 8.40
N ASP A 137 -13.49 16.69 7.28
CA ASP A 137 -14.73 15.90 7.23
C ASP A 137 -15.94 16.62 7.84
N LEU A 138 -15.92 17.96 7.88
CA LEU A 138 -17.00 18.77 8.42
C LEU A 138 -18.23 18.72 7.54
N LEU A 139 -18.08 18.33 6.26
CA LEU A 139 -19.17 18.12 5.31
C LEU A 139 -20.06 16.89 5.65
N GLN A 140 -19.68 16.06 6.63
CA GLN A 140 -20.41 14.83 6.97
C GLN A 140 -21.27 14.98 8.23
N LEU A 141 -22.52 14.54 8.13
CA LEU A 141 -23.47 14.48 9.26
C LEU A 141 -23.50 13.11 9.97
N PHE A 142 -23.15 12.03 9.26
CA PHE A 142 -23.21 10.67 9.77
C PHE A 142 -21.98 9.88 9.31
N SER A 143 -21.31 9.22 10.25
CA SER A 143 -20.04 8.49 10.10
C SER A 143 -18.80 9.38 10.18
N TYR A 144 -17.98 9.17 11.22
CA TYR A 144 -16.75 9.93 11.43
C TYR A 144 -15.53 9.06 11.15
N PRO A 145 -14.60 9.53 10.31
CA PRO A 145 -13.26 8.99 10.32
C PRO A 145 -12.61 9.36 11.65
N GLN A 146 -12.16 8.35 12.39
CA GLN A 146 -11.29 8.61 13.54
C GLN A 146 -9.92 9.02 13.00
N LEU A 147 -9.64 10.32 13.01
CA LEU A 147 -8.35 10.83 12.56
C LEU A 147 -7.25 10.31 13.49
N PRO A 148 -6.15 9.79 12.93
CA PRO A 148 -5.03 9.37 13.75
C PRO A 148 -4.31 10.59 14.34
N THR A 149 -4.16 10.62 15.66
CA THR A 149 -3.41 11.61 16.44
C THR A 149 -2.17 10.96 17.08
N VAL A 150 -1.21 11.77 17.52
CA VAL A 150 0.01 11.30 18.19
C VAL A 150 -0.29 10.98 19.65
N LYS A 151 -0.13 9.71 20.04
CA LYS A 151 -0.52 9.21 21.37
C LYS A 151 0.24 9.86 22.54
N ALA A 152 1.48 10.29 22.31
CA ALA A 152 2.33 10.92 23.33
C ALA A 152 2.54 12.43 23.09
N CYS A 153 1.50 13.09 22.55
CA CYS A 153 1.48 14.51 22.20
C CYS A 153 2.61 14.93 21.23
N SER A 154 2.70 16.23 20.92
CA SER A 154 3.68 16.74 19.95
C SER A 154 5.14 16.50 20.36
N GLN A 155 5.43 16.48 21.67
CA GLN A 155 6.77 16.25 22.19
C GLN A 155 7.41 14.95 21.69
N SER A 156 6.60 13.89 21.55
CA SER A 156 7.09 12.57 21.12
C SER A 156 7.68 12.59 19.72
N PHE A 157 6.98 13.16 18.74
CA PHE A 157 7.50 13.21 17.37
C PHE A 157 8.60 14.25 17.23
N VAL A 158 8.50 15.40 17.93
CA VAL A 158 9.55 16.43 17.91
C VAL A 158 10.88 15.87 18.40
N ASN A 159 10.87 15.10 19.49
CA ASN A 159 12.09 14.46 20.01
C ASN A 159 12.70 13.46 19.03
N LYS A 160 11.87 12.68 18.33
CA LYS A 160 12.34 11.71 17.34
C LYS A 160 12.96 12.37 16.12
N VAL A 161 12.29 13.39 15.58
CA VAL A 161 12.81 14.20 14.47
C VAL A 161 14.12 14.86 14.86
N LYS A 162 14.18 15.44 16.07
CA LYS A 162 15.42 16.00 16.62
C LYS A 162 16.55 14.96 16.64
N GLY A 163 16.30 13.78 17.21
CA GLY A 163 17.32 12.73 17.31
C GLY A 163 17.81 12.23 15.95
N GLU A 164 16.92 12.11 14.96
CA GLU A 164 17.31 11.75 13.60
C GLU A 164 18.16 12.83 12.94
N LEU A 165 17.76 14.10 13.02
CA LEU A 165 18.53 15.22 12.50
C LEU A 165 19.91 15.33 13.14
N GLU A 166 20.00 15.19 14.47
CA GLU A 166 21.29 15.17 15.18
C GLU A 166 22.16 13.98 14.76
N SER A 167 21.58 12.80 14.53
CA SER A 167 22.32 11.63 14.03
C SER A 167 22.89 11.82 12.62
N MET A 168 22.25 12.70 11.83
CA MET A 168 22.72 13.12 10.50
C MET A 168 23.73 14.28 10.56
N GLY A 169 24.08 14.75 11.76
CA GLY A 169 25.03 15.85 11.96
C GLY A 169 24.42 17.25 11.85
N CYS A 170 23.09 17.39 11.84
CA CYS A 170 22.43 18.70 11.84
C CYS A 170 22.61 19.40 13.19
N ARG A 171 22.89 20.70 13.15
CA ARG A 171 22.96 21.55 14.36
C ARG A 171 21.59 22.19 14.61
N ILE A 172 21.07 22.01 15.82
CA ILE A 172 19.80 22.61 16.24
C ILE A 172 20.08 23.62 17.34
N LYS A 173 19.86 24.90 17.06
CA LYS A 173 19.89 25.97 18.05
C LYS A 173 18.46 26.26 18.53
N THR A 174 18.29 26.40 19.83
CA THR A 174 17.01 26.80 20.45
C THR A 174 17.26 28.04 21.31
N SER A 175 16.20 28.76 21.65
CA SER A 175 16.30 30.04 22.38
C SER A 175 17.08 31.14 21.62
N CYS A 176 17.28 30.97 20.31
CA CYS A 176 17.92 31.93 19.42
C CYS A 176 16.85 32.76 18.68
N TRP A 177 16.65 34.01 19.10
CA TRP A 177 15.67 34.88 18.48
C TRP A 177 16.30 35.65 17.31
N VAL A 178 15.97 35.25 16.08
CA VAL A 178 16.44 35.91 14.87
C VAL A 178 15.81 37.30 14.76
N LYS A 179 16.66 38.32 14.67
CA LYS A 179 16.30 39.73 14.52
C LYS A 179 16.15 40.13 13.06
N SER A 180 17.13 39.76 12.23
CA SER A 180 17.13 40.09 10.80
C SER A 180 17.92 39.09 9.95
N VAL A 181 17.54 38.97 8.69
CA VAL A 181 18.29 38.25 7.65
C VAL A 181 18.60 39.21 6.52
N SER A 182 19.88 39.46 6.29
CA SER A 182 20.39 40.39 5.26
C SER A 182 21.31 39.67 4.28
N SER A 183 21.29 40.06 3.03
CA SER A 183 22.28 39.61 2.04
C SER A 183 23.70 40.05 2.44
N LEU A 184 24.71 39.27 2.05
CA LEU A 184 26.12 39.64 2.23
C LEU A 184 26.56 40.53 1.07
N ASP A 185 27.12 41.71 1.37
CA ASP A 185 27.57 42.66 0.36
C ASP A 185 28.61 42.03 -0.58
N GLY A 186 28.29 41.93 -1.88
CA GLY A 186 29.20 41.46 -2.92
C GLY A 186 29.46 39.94 -2.97
N ALA A 187 28.75 39.12 -2.20
CA ALA A 187 28.91 37.65 -2.18
C ALA A 187 27.57 36.89 -2.21
N ALA A 188 27.61 35.63 -2.62
CA ALA A 188 26.47 34.71 -2.48
C ALA A 188 26.36 34.25 -1.03
N GLY A 189 25.25 34.59 -0.35
CA GLY A 189 24.98 34.15 1.01
C GLY A 189 24.19 35.18 1.84
N TYR A 190 23.84 34.77 3.05
CA TYR A 190 22.98 35.49 3.98
C TYR A 190 23.61 35.56 5.36
N ARG A 191 23.52 36.74 5.97
CA ARG A 191 23.85 36.99 7.38
C ARG A 191 22.56 36.95 8.21
N VAL A 192 22.58 36.15 9.27
CA VAL A 192 21.51 36.02 10.25
C VAL A 192 21.97 36.68 11.54
N LEU A 193 21.29 37.75 11.95
CA LEU A 193 21.55 38.47 13.20
C LEU A 193 20.55 38.06 14.25
N GLU A 194 21.02 37.68 15.44
CA GLU A 194 20.20 37.37 16.61
C GLU A 194 19.99 38.60 17.51
N ASN A 195 18.98 38.53 18.39
CA ASN A 195 18.66 39.62 19.32
C ASN A 195 19.77 39.89 20.36
N ASP A 196 20.61 38.91 20.66
CA ASP A 196 21.74 39.05 21.57
C ASP A 196 22.98 39.68 20.90
N GLY A 197 22.89 39.97 19.60
CA GLY A 197 23.97 40.55 18.80
C GLY A 197 24.89 39.52 18.15
N SER A 198 24.65 38.22 18.33
CA SER A 198 25.41 37.18 17.63
C SER A 198 25.03 37.12 16.14
N GLU A 199 26.01 36.80 15.30
CA GLU A 199 25.86 36.74 13.84
C GLU A 199 26.39 35.42 13.29
N GLU A 200 25.65 34.84 12.35
CA GLU A 200 26.05 33.66 11.59
C GLU A 200 25.79 33.85 10.10
N THR A 201 26.52 33.11 9.26
CA THR A 201 26.39 33.19 7.81
C THR A 201 25.99 31.84 7.20
N TYR A 202 25.17 31.91 6.16
CA TYR A 202 24.58 30.75 5.50
C TYR A 202 24.51 30.96 3.98
N ASP A 203 24.68 29.91 3.19
CA ASP A 203 24.56 30.00 1.72
C ASP A 203 23.12 30.26 1.26
N SER A 204 22.15 29.80 2.04
CA SER A 204 20.72 29.83 1.72
C SER A 204 19.86 29.73 2.98
N VAL A 205 18.65 30.27 2.93
CA VAL A 205 17.77 30.37 4.11
C VAL A 205 16.38 29.84 3.80
N ILE A 206 15.82 29.04 4.73
CA ILE A 206 14.41 28.66 4.72
C ILE A 206 13.72 29.30 5.92
N LEU A 207 12.74 30.16 5.67
CA LEU A 207 11.97 30.85 6.70
C LEU A 207 10.67 30.09 7.01
N GLY A 208 10.69 29.33 8.09
CA GLY A 208 9.56 28.56 8.63
C GLY A 208 8.67 29.35 9.60
N VAL A 209 8.37 30.62 9.31
CA VAL A 209 7.64 31.54 10.21
C VAL A 209 6.38 32.10 9.55
N HIS A 210 5.48 32.70 10.32
CA HIS A 210 4.32 33.41 9.76
C HIS A 210 4.73 34.49 8.76
N ALA A 211 3.93 34.71 7.71
CA ALA A 211 4.27 35.62 6.62
C ALA A 211 4.62 37.06 7.07
N PRO A 212 3.92 37.69 8.03
CA PRO A 212 4.32 38.99 8.57
C PRO A 212 5.67 38.96 9.31
N ASN A 213 5.97 37.85 9.99
CA ASN A 213 7.25 37.68 10.67
C ASN A 213 8.40 37.51 9.67
N ALA A 214 8.16 36.83 8.55
CA ALA A 214 9.14 36.74 7.46
C ALA A 214 9.46 38.14 6.90
N LEU A 215 8.44 38.97 6.63
CA LEU A 215 8.64 40.35 6.18
C LEU A 215 9.37 41.19 7.23
N LYS A 216 9.07 41.01 8.52
CA LYS A 216 9.74 41.72 9.61
C LYS A 216 11.24 41.38 9.68
N VAL A 217 11.59 40.11 9.49
CA VAL A 217 12.99 39.63 9.51
C VAL A 217 13.77 40.09 8.27
N LEU A 218 13.12 40.17 7.11
CA LEU A 218 13.72 40.71 5.88
C LEU A 218 13.86 42.23 5.89
N GLY A 219 12.97 42.94 6.60
CA GLY A 219 13.02 44.39 6.73
C GLY A 219 13.00 45.10 5.37
N ALA A 220 13.94 46.04 5.18
CA ALA A 220 14.07 46.83 3.96
C ALA A 220 14.54 46.01 2.74
N GLU A 221 15.10 44.81 2.94
CA GLU A 221 15.53 43.93 1.87
C GLU A 221 14.40 43.05 1.32
N ALA A 222 13.17 43.20 1.81
CA ALA A 222 12.01 42.53 1.24
C ALA A 222 11.74 43.06 -0.18
N THR A 223 11.70 42.16 -1.16
CA THR A 223 11.44 42.53 -2.55
C THR A 223 9.99 42.96 -2.76
N HIS A 224 9.71 43.66 -3.87
CA HIS A 224 8.34 44.05 -4.22
C HIS A 224 7.37 42.86 -4.28
N TYR A 225 7.80 41.73 -4.85
CA TYR A 225 6.98 40.51 -4.92
C TYR A 225 6.77 39.88 -3.54
N GLU A 226 7.80 39.84 -2.70
CA GLU A 226 7.68 39.33 -1.32
C GLU A 226 6.71 40.18 -0.49
N LEU A 227 6.82 41.51 -0.54
CA LEU A 227 5.88 42.41 0.15
C LEU A 227 4.43 42.21 -0.31
N LYS A 228 4.22 42.07 -1.63
CA LYS A 228 2.88 41.87 -2.21
C LYS A 228 2.28 40.52 -1.81
N ILE A 229 3.05 39.43 -1.92
CA ILE A 229 2.55 38.06 -1.72
C ILE A 229 2.43 37.75 -0.21
N LEU A 230 3.48 37.98 0.57
CA LEU A 230 3.47 37.71 2.01
C LEU A 230 2.59 38.71 2.76
N GLY A 231 2.51 39.96 2.30
CA GLY A 231 1.66 40.99 2.90
C GLY A 231 0.16 40.77 2.67
N ALA A 232 -0.23 39.98 1.68
CA ALA A 232 -1.62 39.58 1.47
C ALA A 232 -2.12 38.59 2.53
N CYS A 233 -1.22 37.89 3.21
CA CYS A 233 -1.53 36.94 4.28
C CYS A 233 -1.77 37.69 5.61
N GLN A 234 -3.02 38.01 5.89
CA GLN A 234 -3.43 38.69 7.11
C GLN A 234 -3.56 37.73 8.29
N TYR A 235 -3.31 38.23 9.50
CA TYR A 235 -3.36 37.45 10.73
C TYR A 235 -4.18 38.19 11.80
N VAL A 236 -4.91 37.42 12.61
CA VAL A 236 -5.67 37.93 13.76
C VAL A 236 -5.13 37.32 15.05
N GLN A 237 -4.89 38.17 16.04
CA GLN A 237 -4.45 37.76 17.37
C GLN A 237 -5.60 37.08 18.12
N ARG A 238 -5.28 36.03 18.87
CA ARG A 238 -6.22 35.26 19.67
C ARG A 238 -5.68 34.97 21.03
N ASP A 239 -6.58 34.97 21.98
CA ASP A 239 -6.35 34.45 23.32
C ASP A 239 -6.90 33.03 23.41
N ILE A 240 -6.06 32.14 23.91
CA ILE A 240 -6.37 30.73 24.10
C ILE A 240 -6.30 30.44 25.59
N TYR A 241 -7.34 29.79 26.09
CA TYR A 241 -7.47 29.44 27.49
C TYR A 241 -7.58 27.93 27.63
N LEU A 242 -6.70 27.33 28.43
CA LEU A 242 -6.90 26.00 28.99
C LEU A 242 -7.62 26.15 30.34
N HIS A 243 -8.78 25.52 30.51
CA HIS A 243 -9.64 25.70 31.69
C HIS A 243 -10.51 24.47 31.96
N CYS A 244 -11.35 24.55 33.00
CA CYS A 244 -12.33 23.53 33.37
C CYS A 244 -13.79 24.00 33.35
N ASP A 245 -14.04 25.25 32.94
CA ASP A 245 -15.38 25.84 32.84
C ASP A 245 -16.32 25.12 31.86
N GLN A 246 -17.37 24.50 32.38
CA GLN A 246 -18.41 23.82 31.59
C GLN A 246 -19.43 24.77 30.96
N ASN A 247 -19.48 26.04 31.39
CA ASN A 247 -20.39 27.03 30.81
C ASN A 247 -20.03 27.38 29.36
N LEU A 248 -18.81 27.03 28.95
CA LEU A 248 -18.32 27.12 27.58
C LEU A 248 -18.53 25.82 26.77
N MET A 249 -19.41 24.94 27.24
CA MET A 249 -19.88 23.76 26.50
C MET A 249 -21.39 23.90 26.16
N PRO A 250 -21.94 23.08 25.24
CA PRO A 250 -23.38 23.04 24.99
C PRO A 250 -24.15 22.75 26.29
N ARG A 251 -25.35 23.34 26.42
CA ARG A 251 -26.17 23.20 27.64
C ARG A 251 -26.63 21.76 27.84
N ASN A 252 -26.96 21.08 26.75
CA ASN A 252 -27.28 19.66 26.77
C ASN A 252 -26.00 18.82 26.58
N SER A 253 -25.66 18.03 27.59
CA SER A 253 -24.50 17.12 27.54
C SER A 253 -24.58 16.07 26.43
N SER A 254 -25.78 15.74 25.93
CA SER A 254 -25.91 14.85 24.77
C SER A 254 -25.41 15.45 23.45
N ALA A 255 -25.27 16.78 23.39
CA ALA A 255 -24.66 17.50 22.27
C ALA A 255 -23.14 17.64 22.41
N TRP A 256 -22.54 17.23 23.53
CA TRP A 256 -21.08 17.39 23.71
C TRP A 256 -20.32 16.59 22.67
N SER A 257 -19.40 17.27 22.01
CA SER A 257 -18.57 16.73 20.94
C SER A 257 -17.10 17.10 21.17
N ALA A 258 -16.22 16.62 20.31
CA ALA A 258 -14.81 16.99 20.38
C ALA A 258 -14.64 18.52 20.23
N TRP A 259 -15.36 19.12 19.28
CA TRP A 259 -15.32 20.55 18.93
C TRP A 259 -16.69 21.17 19.21
N ASN A 260 -16.76 22.18 20.07
CA ASN A 260 -18.04 22.75 20.48
C ASN A 260 -18.08 24.23 20.13
N PHE A 261 -18.93 24.58 19.15
CA PHE A 261 -19.11 25.94 18.68
C PHE A 261 -20.27 26.60 19.45
N LEU A 262 -19.96 27.68 20.17
CA LEU A 262 -20.92 28.44 20.93
C LEU A 262 -21.19 29.79 20.29
N GLY A 263 -22.47 30.13 20.16
CA GLY A 263 -22.94 31.46 19.77
C GLY A 263 -23.72 32.12 20.91
N THR A 264 -23.27 33.32 21.30
CA THR A 264 -23.96 34.17 22.28
C THR A 264 -25.07 35.00 21.62
N THR A 265 -25.95 35.59 22.43
CA THR A 265 -27.00 36.50 21.97
C THR A 265 -26.46 37.72 21.22
N SER A 266 -25.27 38.20 21.59
CA SER A 266 -24.55 39.27 20.90
C SER A 266 -23.86 38.84 19.59
N ARG A 267 -24.14 37.62 19.09
CA ARG A 267 -23.52 37.02 17.89
C ARG A 267 -21.98 36.95 17.96
N VAL A 268 -21.44 36.85 19.17
CA VAL A 268 -20.03 36.49 19.41
C VAL A 268 -19.93 34.97 19.45
N PHE A 269 -18.99 34.42 18.68
CA PHE A 269 -18.78 32.99 18.56
C PHE A 269 -17.43 32.57 19.12
N SER A 270 -17.39 31.44 19.82
CA SER A 270 -16.17 30.80 20.32
C SER A 270 -16.21 29.32 20.03
N VAL A 271 -15.03 28.68 19.99
CA VAL A 271 -14.90 27.23 19.88
C VAL A 271 -14.17 26.67 21.09
N THR A 272 -14.72 25.60 21.66
CA THR A 272 -14.19 24.90 22.82
C THR A 272 -13.86 23.45 22.45
N TYR A 273 -12.59 23.09 22.59
CA TYR A 273 -12.07 21.75 22.34
C TYR A 273 -12.07 20.94 23.63
N TRP A 274 -12.66 19.73 23.58
CA TRP A 274 -12.66 18.81 24.72
C TRP A 274 -11.46 17.86 24.66
N LEU A 275 -10.39 18.22 25.37
CA LEU A 275 -9.10 17.52 25.26
C LEU A 275 -9.15 16.08 25.77
N ASN A 276 -9.94 15.78 26.81
CA ASN A 276 -10.08 14.40 27.28
C ASN A 276 -10.58 13.47 26.18
N HIS A 277 -11.48 13.95 25.33
CA HIS A 277 -12.06 13.18 24.24
C HIS A 277 -11.12 13.11 23.03
N ILE A 278 -10.53 14.25 22.64
CA ILE A 278 -9.61 14.35 21.50
C ILE A 278 -8.30 13.57 21.76
N GLN A 279 -7.74 13.68 22.96
CA GLN A 279 -6.43 13.10 23.33
C GLN A 279 -6.53 11.91 24.28
N LYS A 280 -7.75 11.38 24.52
CA LYS A 280 -7.99 10.22 25.39
C LYS A 280 -7.34 10.32 26.77
N ILE A 281 -7.36 11.53 27.33
CA ILE A 281 -6.77 11.79 28.66
C ILE A 281 -7.67 11.13 29.71
N GLU A 282 -7.16 10.07 30.35
CA GLU A 282 -7.82 9.39 31.46
C GLU A 282 -7.81 10.28 32.71
N SER A 283 -8.80 11.15 32.83
CA SER A 283 -8.99 12.01 33.99
C SER A 283 -10.47 12.30 34.20
N ALA A 284 -10.89 12.32 35.46
CA ALA A 284 -12.21 12.81 35.85
C ALA A 284 -12.33 14.34 35.70
N ARG A 285 -11.20 15.05 35.64
CA ARG A 285 -11.15 16.49 35.41
C ARG A 285 -11.33 16.79 33.93
N LEU A 286 -12.21 17.74 33.61
CA LEU A 286 -12.41 18.23 32.26
C LEU A 286 -11.29 19.21 31.88
N PHE A 287 -10.59 18.90 30.80
CA PHE A 287 -9.62 19.79 30.19
C PHE A 287 -10.22 20.35 28.90
N LEU A 288 -10.51 21.65 28.92
CA LEU A 288 -11.14 22.38 27.84
C LEU A 288 -10.19 23.46 27.33
N VAL A 289 -10.11 23.60 26.00
CA VAL A 289 -9.39 24.70 25.37
C VAL A 289 -10.37 25.55 24.60
N THR A 290 -10.55 26.80 25.02
CA THR A 290 -11.43 27.75 24.32
C THR A 290 -10.63 28.85 23.63
N LEU A 291 -10.98 29.10 22.36
CA LEU A 291 -10.44 30.21 21.57
C LEU A 291 -11.37 31.43 21.68
N ASN A 292 -10.80 32.57 22.08
CA ASN A 292 -11.50 33.86 22.21
C ASN A 292 -12.86 33.72 22.92
N PRO A 293 -12.89 33.23 24.17
CA PRO A 293 -14.15 33.08 24.88
C PRO A 293 -14.83 34.45 25.08
N PRO A 294 -16.17 34.52 25.10
CA PRO A 294 -16.90 35.79 25.26
C PRO A 294 -16.66 36.44 26.62
N CYS A 295 -16.21 35.66 27.61
CA CYS A 295 -15.76 36.10 28.93
C CYS A 295 -14.55 35.26 29.36
N VAL A 296 -13.80 35.72 30.37
CA VAL A 296 -12.71 34.90 30.93
C VAL A 296 -13.32 33.62 31.54
N PRO A 297 -12.85 32.41 31.16
CA PRO A 297 -13.40 31.16 31.69
C PRO A 297 -13.15 31.00 33.18
N ASP A 298 -14.02 30.27 33.86
CA ASP A 298 -13.76 29.82 35.23
C ASP A 298 -12.64 28.74 35.27
N HIS A 299 -11.87 28.72 36.37
CA HIS A 299 -10.81 27.73 36.61
C HIS A 299 -9.75 27.64 35.48
N VAL A 300 -9.23 28.79 35.04
CA VAL A 300 -8.13 28.86 34.06
C VAL A 300 -6.86 28.19 34.61
N LEU A 301 -6.29 27.29 33.81
CA LEU A 301 -5.02 26.62 34.04
C LEU A 301 -3.87 27.32 33.31
N LEU A 302 -4.11 27.77 32.07
CA LEU A 302 -3.11 28.45 31.25
C LEU A 302 -3.80 29.42 30.29
N LYS A 303 -3.22 30.62 30.12
CA LYS A 303 -3.58 31.57 29.07
C LYS A 303 -2.36 31.83 28.20
N TRP A 304 -2.53 31.82 26.89
CA TRP A 304 -1.52 32.28 25.94
C TRP A 304 -2.18 32.95 24.74
N SER A 305 -1.40 33.74 24.00
CA SER A 305 -1.88 34.40 22.79
C SER A 305 -1.08 33.94 21.57
N THR A 306 -1.76 33.81 20.44
CA THR A 306 -1.15 33.47 19.15
C THR A 306 -1.89 34.14 18.00
N SER A 307 -1.26 34.21 16.83
CA SER A 307 -1.86 34.76 15.63
C SER A 307 -2.31 33.65 14.69
N LEU A 308 -3.56 33.71 14.20
CA LEU A 308 -4.07 32.78 13.18
C LEU A 308 -4.26 33.47 11.84
N PRO A 309 -3.96 32.80 10.71
CA PRO A 309 -4.15 33.37 9.38
C PRO A 309 -5.64 33.57 9.09
N VAL A 310 -5.95 34.67 8.39
CA VAL A 310 -7.30 34.98 7.90
C VAL A 310 -7.43 34.47 6.47
N PRO A 311 -8.46 33.65 6.16
CA PRO A 311 -8.63 33.06 4.84
C PRO A 311 -9.30 34.04 3.86
N SER A 312 -8.60 35.13 3.56
CA SER A 312 -9.08 36.16 2.64
C SER A 312 -8.88 35.73 1.17
N VAL A 313 -9.69 36.31 0.27
CA VAL A 313 -9.50 36.16 -1.18
C VAL A 313 -8.10 36.63 -1.61
N ALA A 314 -7.57 37.68 -0.97
CA ALA A 314 -6.23 38.17 -1.23
C ALA A 314 -5.14 37.13 -0.88
N ALA A 315 -5.27 36.42 0.25
CA ALA A 315 -4.36 35.36 0.64
C ALA A 315 -4.44 34.18 -0.36
N ALA A 316 -5.65 33.77 -0.76
CA ALA A 316 -5.83 32.71 -1.75
C ALA A 316 -5.14 33.03 -3.10
N LYS A 317 -5.24 34.28 -3.58
CA LYS A 317 -4.53 34.74 -4.78
C LYS A 317 -3.02 34.75 -4.64
N ALA A 318 -2.54 35.17 -3.47
CA ALA A 318 -1.11 35.22 -3.20
C ALA A 318 -0.47 33.82 -3.29
N TYR A 319 -1.20 32.76 -2.94
CA TYR A 319 -0.72 31.37 -3.04
C TYR A 319 -0.42 30.94 -4.47
N LEU A 320 -1.27 31.31 -5.42
CA LEU A 320 -1.06 31.02 -6.84
C LEU A 320 0.18 31.72 -7.42
N GLN A 321 0.82 32.62 -6.66
CA GLN A 321 1.99 33.37 -7.09
C GLN A 321 3.24 33.08 -6.24
N LEU A 322 3.20 32.06 -5.36
CA LEU A 322 4.34 31.72 -4.51
C LEU A 322 5.59 31.34 -5.32
N ASP A 323 5.42 30.77 -6.52
CA ASP A 323 6.49 30.47 -7.46
C ASP A 323 7.34 31.70 -7.83
N LYS A 324 6.77 32.91 -7.73
CA LYS A 324 7.47 34.17 -8.01
C LYS A 324 8.48 34.56 -6.94
N ILE A 325 8.40 33.99 -5.74
CA ILE A 325 9.31 34.32 -4.62
C ILE A 325 10.14 33.11 -4.15
N GLN A 326 9.65 31.88 -4.33
CA GLN A 326 10.32 30.69 -3.81
C GLN A 326 11.68 30.43 -4.49
N GLY A 327 12.76 30.52 -3.70
CA GLY A 327 14.12 30.18 -4.12
C GLY A 327 14.77 31.14 -5.12
N LYS A 328 14.07 32.20 -5.56
CA LYS A 328 14.54 33.09 -6.64
C LYS A 328 15.85 33.81 -6.31
N ARG A 329 16.09 34.07 -5.04
CA ARG A 329 17.34 34.65 -4.53
C ARG A 329 18.07 33.77 -3.51
N GLY A 330 17.71 32.50 -3.37
CA GLY A 330 18.27 31.64 -2.31
C GLY A 330 17.57 31.76 -0.94
N ILE A 331 16.35 32.33 -0.92
CA ILE A 331 15.44 32.29 0.22
C ILE A 331 14.21 31.49 -0.16
N TRP A 332 13.81 30.57 0.70
CA TRP A 332 12.52 29.88 0.61
C TRP A 332 11.67 30.24 1.82
N PHE A 333 10.37 30.27 1.61
CA PHE A 333 9.38 30.53 2.64
C PHE A 333 8.59 29.25 2.84
N CYS A 334 8.29 28.90 4.09
CA CYS A 334 7.38 27.79 4.37
C CYS A 334 6.54 28.07 5.61
N GLY A 335 5.31 27.56 5.61
CA GLY A 335 4.41 27.66 6.74
C GLY A 335 3.00 27.23 6.38
N ALA A 336 2.18 27.01 7.40
CA ALA A 336 0.77 26.62 7.25
C ALA A 336 -0.04 27.59 6.37
N TYR A 337 0.41 28.85 6.30
CA TYR A 337 -0.16 29.86 5.42
C TYR A 337 0.09 29.59 3.93
N GLN A 338 0.78 28.54 3.48
CA GLN A 338 0.90 28.23 2.05
C GLN A 338 -0.11 27.18 1.58
N GLY A 339 -1.03 26.76 2.46
CA GLY A 339 -2.17 25.91 2.15
C GLY A 339 -3.44 26.45 2.79
N HIS A 340 -4.12 25.63 3.57
CA HIS A 340 -5.39 25.98 4.23
C HIS A 340 -5.23 26.25 5.73
N GLY A 341 -4.01 26.60 6.18
CA GLY A 341 -3.74 26.98 7.56
C GLY A 341 -3.45 25.83 8.52
N PHE A 342 -3.20 24.61 8.02
CA PHE A 342 -2.99 23.42 8.85
C PHE A 342 -1.54 23.05 9.10
N HIS A 343 -1.30 22.23 10.11
CA HIS A 343 0.03 21.67 10.40
C HIS A 343 0.54 20.82 9.22
N GLU A 344 -0.35 20.10 8.53
CA GLU A 344 -0.06 19.35 7.30
C GLU A 344 0.43 20.25 6.18
N ASP A 345 -0.16 21.43 6.03
CA ASP A 345 0.25 22.42 5.04
C ASP A 345 1.63 23.00 5.40
N GLY A 346 1.91 23.16 6.70
CA GLY A 346 3.26 23.49 7.18
C GLY A 346 4.29 22.44 6.77
N LEU A 347 3.98 21.15 6.92
CA LEU A 347 4.86 20.07 6.49
C LEU A 347 5.03 20.02 4.97
N LYS A 348 3.95 20.18 4.21
CA LYS A 348 3.98 20.23 2.74
C LYS A 348 4.84 21.39 2.25
N ALA A 349 4.63 22.59 2.79
CA ALA A 349 5.40 23.78 2.45
C ALA A 349 6.88 23.61 2.82
N GLY A 350 7.17 23.03 3.99
CA GLY A 350 8.54 22.72 4.41
C GLY A 350 9.24 21.73 3.46
N LYS A 351 8.53 20.67 3.05
CA LYS A 351 9.03 19.70 2.07
C LYS A 351 9.28 20.37 0.71
N ALA A 352 8.34 21.20 0.24
CA ALA A 352 8.49 21.91 -1.03
C ALA A 352 9.70 22.85 -1.02
N ALA A 353 9.90 23.60 0.06
CA ALA A 353 11.07 24.45 0.24
C ALA A 353 12.38 23.64 0.23
N ALA A 354 12.44 22.52 0.98
CA ALA A 354 13.62 21.66 1.02
C ALA A 354 13.93 21.02 -0.35
N GLN A 355 12.90 20.58 -1.10
CA GLN A 355 13.08 20.04 -2.45
C GLN A 355 13.57 21.10 -3.44
N GLY A 356 13.03 22.33 -3.33
CA GLY A 356 13.47 23.47 -4.11
C GLY A 356 14.94 23.81 -3.88
N LEU A 357 15.37 23.82 -2.61
CA LEU A 357 16.79 24.01 -2.23
C LEU A 357 17.69 22.91 -2.82
N LEU A 358 17.21 21.66 -2.88
CA LEU A 358 17.96 20.51 -3.41
C LEU A 358 17.89 20.38 -4.94
N GLY A 359 17.24 21.30 -5.66
CA GLY A 359 17.10 21.24 -7.12
C GLY A 359 16.25 20.07 -7.64
N LYS A 360 15.42 19.45 -6.78
CA LYS A 360 14.56 18.31 -7.16
C LYS A 360 13.20 18.81 -7.63
N LYS A 361 12.62 18.19 -8.68
CA LYS A 361 11.24 18.49 -9.12
C LYS A 361 10.26 18.28 -7.96
N CYS A 362 9.37 19.27 -7.77
CA CYS A 362 8.30 19.21 -6.79
C CYS A 362 7.07 18.55 -7.43
N GLU A 363 6.70 17.35 -6.97
CA GLU A 363 5.31 16.93 -7.04
C GLU A 363 4.61 17.64 -5.87
N LEU A 364 3.95 18.76 -6.15
CA LEU A 364 3.00 19.34 -5.23
C LEU A 364 1.98 18.25 -4.92
N LEU A 365 1.99 17.76 -3.68
CA LEU A 365 0.97 16.88 -3.15
C LEU A 365 -0.33 17.71 -3.10
N LEU A 366 -1.02 17.79 -4.25
CA LEU A 366 -2.45 18.04 -4.31
C LEU A 366 -3.08 17.14 -3.24
N ASN A 367 -4.04 17.67 -2.48
CA ASN A 367 -4.76 16.84 -1.52
C ASN A 367 -5.23 15.60 -2.28
N PRO A 368 -4.79 14.38 -1.89
CA PRO A 368 -5.14 13.19 -2.62
C PRO A 368 -6.67 13.13 -2.68
N LYS A 369 -7.20 12.83 -3.88
CA LYS A 369 -8.64 12.75 -4.13
C LYS A 369 -9.27 11.97 -2.98
N GLN A 370 -10.19 12.58 -2.25
CA GLN A 370 -10.97 11.82 -1.28
C GLN A 370 -11.73 10.75 -2.08
N ILE A 371 -11.56 9.48 -1.72
CA ILE A 371 -12.47 8.44 -2.19
C ILE A 371 -13.84 8.81 -1.61
N ILE A 372 -14.73 9.30 -2.47
CA ILE A 372 -16.13 9.57 -2.13
C ILE A 372 -16.92 8.37 -2.65
N PRO A 373 -17.10 7.31 -1.85
CA PRO A 373 -17.85 6.16 -2.31
C PRO A 373 -19.32 6.56 -2.49
N SER A 374 -19.93 6.09 -3.58
CA SER A 374 -21.39 6.00 -3.71
C SER A 374 -21.99 5.24 -2.52
N TRP A 375 -23.28 5.40 -2.25
CA TRP A 375 -23.97 4.67 -1.17
C TRP A 375 -23.79 3.15 -1.24
N THR A 376 -23.75 2.60 -2.46
CA THR A 376 -23.46 1.19 -2.71
C THR A 376 -22.02 0.82 -2.36
N GLU A 377 -21.04 1.63 -2.75
CA GLU A 377 -19.62 1.41 -2.41
C GLU A 377 -19.37 1.57 -0.92
N ALA A 378 -20.07 2.49 -0.24
CA ALA A 378 -19.97 2.65 1.21
C ALA A 378 -20.46 1.39 1.94
N GLY A 379 -21.53 0.76 1.45
CA GLY A 379 -22.03 -0.52 1.95
C GLY A 379 -21.03 -1.67 1.76
N VAL A 380 -20.44 -1.80 0.57
CA VAL A 380 -19.44 -2.83 0.27
C VAL A 380 -18.15 -2.60 1.07
N ARG A 381 -17.69 -1.36 1.18
CA ARG A 381 -16.56 -0.95 2.02
C ARG A 381 -16.77 -1.39 3.48
N LEU A 382 -17.94 -1.10 4.04
CA LEU A 382 -18.27 -1.50 5.41
C LEU A 382 -18.26 -3.04 5.58
N ALA A 383 -18.78 -3.78 4.59
CA ALA A 383 -18.76 -5.24 4.61
C ALA A 383 -17.33 -5.81 4.57
N VAL A 384 -16.47 -5.28 3.70
CA VAL A 384 -15.05 -5.68 3.58
C VAL A 384 -14.27 -5.30 4.85
N ALA A 385 -14.48 -4.11 5.40
CA ALA A 385 -13.84 -3.69 6.65
C ALA A 385 -14.26 -4.59 7.83
N ARG A 386 -15.55 -4.94 7.94
CA ARG A 386 -16.03 -5.90 8.94
C ARG A 386 -15.42 -7.28 8.74
N PHE A 387 -15.30 -7.75 7.50
CA PHE A 387 -14.63 -9.01 7.19
C PHE A 387 -13.17 -8.99 7.67
N PHE A 388 -12.39 -7.96 7.32
CA PHE A 388 -11.00 -7.88 7.77
C PHE A 388 -10.86 -7.78 9.28
N ASN A 389 -11.77 -7.07 9.96
CA ASN A 389 -11.76 -6.97 11.42
C ASN A 389 -12.02 -8.32 12.11
N LEU A 390 -12.85 -9.18 11.51
CA LEU A 390 -13.12 -10.53 12.04
C LEU A 390 -12.06 -11.55 11.62
N TYR A 391 -11.53 -11.44 10.41
CA TYR A 391 -10.62 -12.42 9.82
C TYR A 391 -9.16 -12.23 10.28
N ILE A 392 -8.69 -10.98 10.38
CA ILE A 392 -7.30 -10.65 10.70
C ILE A 392 -7.13 -10.61 12.22
N SER A 393 -6.63 -11.73 12.75
CA SER A 393 -6.30 -11.91 14.16
C SER A 393 -4.79 -12.09 14.42
N ILE A 394 -4.02 -12.44 13.39
CA ILE A 394 -2.56 -12.61 13.41
C ILE A 394 -1.92 -11.56 12.50
N GLY A 395 -0.96 -10.81 13.01
CA GLY A 395 -0.31 -9.70 12.29
C GLY A 395 -1.11 -8.40 12.32
N ASN A 396 -0.64 -7.39 11.60
CA ASN A 396 -1.32 -6.09 11.51
C ASN A 396 -1.43 -5.61 10.06
N LEU A 397 -2.66 -5.39 9.61
CA LEU A 397 -2.97 -4.76 8.33
C LEU A 397 -3.51 -3.36 8.57
N ILE A 398 -2.84 -2.36 8.02
CA ILE A 398 -3.31 -0.97 8.00
C ILE A 398 -3.71 -0.63 6.57
N LEU A 399 -4.90 -0.08 6.43
CA LEU A 399 -5.56 0.29 5.20
C LEU A 399 -5.73 1.81 5.23
N VAL A 400 -5.07 2.53 4.33
CA VAL A 400 -5.11 3.99 4.22
C VAL A 400 -5.83 4.35 2.92
N GLU A 401 -7.03 4.89 3.00
CA GLU A 401 -7.75 5.37 1.82
C GLU A 401 -7.18 6.73 1.37
N GLU A 402 -7.15 6.96 0.06
CA GLU A 402 -7.00 8.34 -0.44
C GLU A 402 -8.15 9.18 0.09
N GLY A 403 -7.81 10.26 0.82
CA GLY A 403 -8.75 11.01 1.64
C GLY A 403 -8.55 10.91 3.16
N GLY A 404 -7.66 10.03 3.62
CA GLY A 404 -7.18 10.04 5.01
C GLY A 404 -7.89 9.08 5.98
N THR A 405 -8.92 8.36 5.52
CA THR A 405 -9.55 7.32 6.35
C THR A 405 -8.57 6.16 6.57
N VAL A 406 -8.34 5.79 7.84
CA VAL A 406 -7.43 4.70 8.21
C VAL A 406 -8.16 3.58 8.94
N PHE A 407 -8.14 2.40 8.34
CA PHE A 407 -8.52 1.16 8.99
C PHE A 407 -7.30 0.42 9.52
N SER A 408 -7.39 -0.14 10.72
CA SER A 408 -6.35 -1.00 11.29
C SER A 408 -7.01 -2.28 11.77
N PHE A 409 -6.46 -3.41 11.34
CA PHE A 409 -6.98 -4.75 11.61
C PHE A 409 -5.89 -5.62 12.25
N GLY A 410 -6.29 -6.47 13.18
CA GLY A 410 -5.39 -7.30 13.97
C GLY A 410 -4.52 -6.52 14.95
N LYS A 411 -3.62 -7.23 15.64
CA LYS A 411 -2.56 -6.67 16.50
C LYS A 411 -1.28 -7.44 16.22
N ALA A 412 -0.15 -6.74 16.11
CA ALA A 412 1.15 -7.40 16.16
C ALA A 412 1.24 -8.14 17.51
N CYS A 413 1.49 -9.44 17.47
CA CYS A 413 1.61 -10.28 18.67
C CYS A 413 2.94 -11.02 18.65
N ASP A 414 3.35 -11.59 19.78
CA ASP A 414 4.64 -12.28 19.91
C ASP A 414 4.80 -13.44 18.92
N LYS A 415 3.69 -14.01 18.43
CA LYS A 415 3.68 -15.11 17.45
C LYS A 415 3.85 -14.65 15.99
N CYS A 416 3.61 -13.37 15.69
CA CYS A 416 3.79 -12.82 14.34
C CYS A 416 3.84 -11.28 14.39
N ARG A 417 5.04 -10.72 14.19
CA ARG A 417 5.30 -9.26 14.18
C ARG A 417 5.11 -8.62 12.79
N VAL A 418 4.52 -9.33 11.84
CA VAL A 418 4.39 -8.88 10.45
C VAL A 418 3.34 -7.76 10.34
N LYS A 419 3.75 -6.65 9.72
CA LYS A 419 2.91 -5.47 9.48
C LYS A 419 2.88 -5.18 7.98
N SER A 420 1.69 -4.87 7.44
CA SER A 420 1.52 -4.37 6.08
C SER A 420 0.68 -3.09 6.11
N VAL A 421 1.14 -2.06 5.41
CA VAL A 421 0.44 -0.78 5.25
C VAL A 421 0.12 -0.61 3.78
N MET A 422 -1.17 -0.70 3.47
CA MET A 422 -1.73 -0.66 2.13
C MET A 422 -2.46 0.66 1.92
N ARG A 423 -2.21 1.33 0.79
CA ARG A 423 -2.91 2.55 0.39
C ARG A 423 -3.93 2.21 -0.70
N VAL A 424 -5.21 2.49 -0.47
CA VAL A 424 -6.29 2.29 -1.45
C VAL A 424 -6.49 3.59 -2.20
N HIS A 425 -6.36 3.51 -3.53
CA HIS A 425 -6.52 4.61 -4.47
C HIS A 425 -7.90 4.63 -5.12
N ASP A 426 -8.55 3.46 -5.22
CA ASP A 426 -9.79 3.29 -5.99
C ASP A 426 -10.81 2.43 -5.21
N PRO A 427 -12.07 2.88 -5.03
CA PRO A 427 -13.11 2.11 -4.36
C PRO A 427 -13.44 0.77 -5.04
N LEU A 428 -13.08 0.57 -6.31
CA LEU A 428 -13.16 -0.72 -7.02
C LEU A 428 -12.45 -1.84 -6.26
N PHE A 429 -11.44 -1.52 -5.46
CA PHE A 429 -10.79 -2.43 -4.52
C PHE A 429 -11.81 -3.20 -3.66
N TYR A 430 -12.79 -2.51 -3.07
CA TYR A 430 -13.77 -3.13 -2.18
C TYR A 430 -14.70 -4.07 -2.92
N TRP A 431 -15.11 -3.68 -4.12
CA TRP A 431 -15.93 -4.52 -4.99
C TRP A 431 -15.20 -5.81 -5.36
N LYS A 432 -13.97 -5.71 -5.85
CA LYS A 432 -13.17 -6.87 -6.26
C LYS A 432 -12.97 -7.86 -5.12
N ILE A 433 -12.66 -7.37 -3.91
CA ILE A 433 -12.54 -8.25 -2.74
C ILE A 433 -13.88 -8.91 -2.40
N ALA A 434 -14.96 -8.15 -2.40
CA ALA A 434 -16.27 -8.67 -2.03
C ALA A 434 -16.83 -9.71 -3.02
N THR A 435 -16.55 -9.58 -4.32
CA THR A 435 -17.09 -10.44 -5.38
C THR A 435 -16.16 -11.61 -5.74
N GLU A 436 -14.84 -11.39 -5.75
CA GLU A 436 -13.86 -12.32 -6.32
C GLU A 436 -12.81 -12.80 -5.30
N GLY A 437 -12.83 -12.30 -4.07
CA GLY A 437 -11.96 -12.75 -2.97
C GLY A 437 -10.47 -12.63 -3.30
N ASN A 438 -9.73 -13.74 -3.22
CA ASN A 438 -8.28 -13.75 -3.45
C ASN A 438 -7.90 -13.34 -4.89
N LEU A 439 -8.69 -13.75 -5.88
CA LEU A 439 -8.43 -13.36 -7.28
C LEU A 439 -8.73 -11.87 -7.46
N GLY A 440 -9.81 -11.39 -6.85
CA GLY A 440 -10.15 -9.96 -6.82
C GLY A 440 -9.06 -9.10 -6.16
N LEU A 441 -8.42 -9.59 -5.11
CA LEU A 441 -7.28 -8.92 -4.50
C LEU A 441 -6.09 -8.80 -5.48
N ALA A 442 -5.78 -9.87 -6.21
CA ALA A 442 -4.75 -9.84 -7.24
C ALA A 442 -5.12 -8.87 -8.38
N GLU A 443 -6.36 -8.93 -8.88
CA GLU A 443 -6.85 -8.04 -9.92
C GLU A 443 -6.86 -6.57 -9.47
N ALA A 444 -7.22 -6.29 -8.22
CA ALA A 444 -7.18 -4.93 -7.67
C ALA A 444 -5.74 -4.40 -7.61
N TYR A 445 -4.75 -5.24 -7.31
CA TYR A 445 -3.34 -4.86 -7.39
C TYR A 445 -2.90 -4.61 -8.84
N ILE A 446 -3.23 -5.52 -9.76
CA ILE A 446 -2.91 -5.41 -11.20
C ILE A 446 -3.51 -4.15 -11.83
N ASN A 447 -4.71 -3.75 -11.40
CA ASN A 447 -5.38 -2.54 -11.89
C ASN A 447 -4.92 -1.27 -11.17
N GLY A 448 -4.01 -1.35 -10.19
CA GLY A 448 -3.50 -0.20 -9.46
C GLY A 448 -4.50 0.39 -8.45
N CYS A 449 -5.54 -0.35 -8.07
CA CYS A 449 -6.54 0.13 -7.11
C CYS A 449 -5.95 0.34 -5.71
N PHE A 450 -4.80 -0.28 -5.41
CA PHE A 450 -4.05 -0.08 -4.18
C PHE A 450 -2.56 -0.27 -4.38
N SER A 451 -1.76 0.32 -3.48
CA SER A 451 -0.31 0.15 -3.40
C SER A 451 0.13 -0.06 -1.95
N PHE A 452 1.43 -0.17 -1.70
CA PHE A 452 1.99 -0.34 -0.37
C PHE A 452 2.96 0.77 -0.03
N LEU A 453 2.99 1.15 1.25
CA LEU A 453 3.97 2.11 1.77
C LEU A 453 5.38 1.53 1.69
N ASP A 454 5.54 0.27 2.13
CA ASP A 454 6.76 -0.49 1.91
C ASP A 454 6.69 -1.17 0.54
N LYS A 455 7.48 -0.67 -0.42
CA LYS A 455 7.51 -1.18 -1.79
C LYS A 455 8.14 -2.57 -1.91
N ARG A 456 8.96 -2.98 -0.93
CA ARG A 456 9.68 -4.26 -0.98
C ARG A 456 8.91 -5.36 -0.25
N GLU A 457 8.52 -5.10 0.99
CA GLU A 457 7.89 -6.12 1.83
C GLU A 457 6.38 -5.95 1.98
N GLY A 458 5.78 -4.84 1.56
CA GLY A 458 4.36 -4.55 1.80
C GLY A 458 3.41 -5.64 1.28
N LEU A 459 3.58 -6.04 0.02
CA LEU A 459 2.80 -7.12 -0.60
C LEU A 459 3.11 -8.48 0.01
N LEU A 460 4.39 -8.78 0.24
CA LEU A 460 4.84 -10.02 0.89
C LEU A 460 4.17 -10.18 2.25
N ASN A 461 4.22 -9.12 3.07
CA ASN A 461 3.66 -9.07 4.41
C ASN A 461 2.14 -9.20 4.39
N LEU A 462 1.45 -8.58 3.43
CA LEU A 462 0.00 -8.77 3.26
C LEU A 462 -0.32 -10.26 3.03
N ILE A 463 0.37 -10.91 2.09
CA ILE A 463 0.09 -12.31 1.73
C ILE A 463 0.42 -13.23 2.91
N LEU A 464 1.52 -12.98 3.64
CA LEU A 464 1.87 -13.72 4.86
C LEU A 464 0.80 -13.58 5.95
N ILE A 465 0.27 -12.36 6.17
CA ILE A 465 -0.84 -12.11 7.10
C ILE A 465 -2.07 -12.92 6.68
N LEU A 466 -2.43 -12.90 5.39
CA LEU A 466 -3.59 -13.63 4.88
C LEU A 466 -3.44 -15.16 5.02
N ILE A 467 -2.24 -15.68 4.75
CA ILE A 467 -1.89 -17.11 4.93
C ILE A 467 -1.97 -17.52 6.40
N ALA A 468 -1.36 -16.74 7.31
CA ALA A 468 -1.36 -17.05 8.73
C ALA A 468 -2.78 -17.08 9.32
N ASN A 469 -3.63 -16.12 8.91
CA ASN A 469 -5.01 -16.09 9.36
C ASN A 469 -5.86 -17.20 8.73
N ARG A 470 -5.62 -17.59 7.48
CA ARG A 470 -6.30 -18.74 6.85
C ARG A 470 -6.08 -20.03 7.66
N ASP A 471 -4.83 -20.22 8.11
CA ASP A 471 -4.40 -21.45 8.75
C ASP A 471 -4.69 -21.46 10.28
N ASP A 472 -5.16 -20.33 10.84
CA ASP A 472 -5.59 -20.22 12.24
C ASP A 472 -6.84 -21.09 12.55
N ARG A 473 -6.81 -21.75 13.72
CA ARG A 473 -7.88 -22.66 14.14
C ARG A 473 -9.24 -21.99 14.29
N ARG A 474 -9.30 -20.71 14.68
CA ARG A 474 -10.58 -19.97 14.82
C ARG A 474 -11.20 -19.76 13.45
N ASN A 475 -10.39 -19.37 12.47
CA ASN A 475 -10.83 -19.17 11.09
C ASN A 475 -11.19 -20.50 10.40
N ARG A 476 -10.48 -21.61 10.70
CA ARG A 476 -10.88 -22.96 10.25
C ARG A 476 -12.25 -23.37 10.81
N ARG A 477 -12.65 -22.93 12.01
CA ARG A 477 -14.00 -23.16 12.57
C ARG A 477 -15.07 -22.27 11.93
N ILE A 478 -14.75 -21.01 11.64
CA ILE A 478 -15.62 -20.08 10.89
C ILE A 478 -15.89 -20.63 9.48
N ALA A 479 -14.87 -21.19 8.82
CA ALA A 479 -15.01 -21.87 7.54
C ALA A 479 -15.84 -23.17 7.63
N ARG A 480 -15.62 -24.01 8.66
CA ARG A 480 -16.29 -25.32 8.84
C ARG A 480 -17.76 -25.24 9.30
N LYS A 481 -18.18 -24.21 10.04
CA LYS A 481 -19.57 -24.05 10.52
C LYS A 481 -20.56 -23.51 9.46
N GLY A 482 -20.14 -23.38 8.19
CA GLY A 482 -20.98 -22.86 7.11
C GLY A 482 -20.53 -21.50 6.55
N GLY A 483 -19.22 -21.26 6.44
CA GLY A 483 -18.63 -20.02 5.94
C GLY A 483 -18.70 -19.82 4.42
N ARG A 484 -19.86 -20.08 3.82
CA ARG A 484 -20.28 -19.52 2.52
C ARG A 484 -20.53 -18.00 2.72
N TRP A 485 -19.48 -17.17 2.74
CA TRP A 485 -19.62 -15.72 2.94
C TRP A 485 -18.63 -14.91 2.08
N THR A 486 -18.89 -14.81 0.76
CA THR A 486 -18.65 -13.55 0.05
C THR A 486 -19.87 -12.67 0.33
N PRO A 487 -19.75 -11.38 0.69
CA PRO A 487 -20.89 -10.55 1.09
C PRO A 487 -22.03 -10.45 0.05
N LEU A 488 -21.73 -10.83 -1.20
CA LEU A 488 -22.65 -10.81 -2.35
C LEU A 488 -22.59 -12.16 -3.08
N HIS A 489 -23.13 -13.21 -2.46
CA HIS A 489 -23.10 -14.58 -2.99
C HIS A 489 -23.60 -14.73 -4.43
N VAL A 490 -24.61 -13.95 -4.83
CA VAL A 490 -25.20 -14.05 -6.17
C VAL A 490 -24.26 -13.54 -7.27
N LEU A 491 -23.50 -12.46 -7.03
CA LEU A 491 -22.51 -11.96 -8.01
C LEU A 491 -21.25 -12.83 -8.06
N GLY A 492 -20.81 -13.38 -6.91
CA GLY A 492 -19.66 -14.27 -6.86
C GLY A 492 -19.84 -15.57 -7.65
N HIS A 493 -21.07 -16.10 -7.75
CA HIS A 493 -21.36 -17.27 -8.59
C HIS A 493 -21.24 -16.99 -10.10
N LEU A 494 -21.63 -15.79 -10.57
CA LEU A 494 -21.47 -15.39 -11.97
C LEU A 494 -20.01 -15.12 -12.34
N ALA A 495 -19.26 -14.44 -11.45
CA ALA A 495 -17.82 -14.26 -11.61
C ALA A 495 -17.09 -15.61 -11.63
N HIS A 496 -17.43 -16.53 -10.72
CA HIS A 496 -16.85 -17.87 -10.66
C HIS A 496 -17.23 -18.74 -11.89
N ALA A 497 -18.44 -18.59 -12.42
CA ALA A 497 -18.88 -19.31 -13.61
C ALA A 497 -18.01 -19.00 -14.84
N LYS A 498 -17.59 -17.74 -15.02
CA LYS A 498 -16.65 -17.34 -16.08
C LYS A 498 -15.34 -18.15 -16.02
N TYR A 499 -14.76 -18.31 -14.83
CA TYR A 499 -13.50 -19.05 -14.66
C TYR A 499 -13.69 -20.58 -14.72
N VAL A 500 -14.83 -21.11 -14.24
CA VAL A 500 -15.16 -22.54 -14.32
C VAL A 500 -15.42 -22.98 -15.77
N LEU A 501 -16.13 -22.17 -16.56
CA LEU A 501 -16.34 -22.41 -17.99
C LEU A 501 -15.01 -22.40 -18.76
N GLY A 502 -14.10 -21.49 -18.40
CA GLY A 502 -12.74 -21.48 -18.93
C GLY A 502 -11.97 -22.78 -18.64
N LYS A 503 -12.18 -23.42 -17.48
CA LYS A 503 -11.49 -24.65 -17.07
C LYS A 503 -11.88 -25.90 -17.87
N PHE A 504 -13.17 -26.07 -18.19
CA PHE A 504 -13.61 -27.21 -19.02
C PHE A 504 -13.03 -27.13 -20.43
N SER A 505 -12.86 -25.91 -20.91
CA SER A 505 -12.10 -25.61 -22.10
C SER A 505 -10.59 -25.53 -21.82
N ARG A 506 -9.97 -26.26 -20.88
CA ARG A 506 -8.50 -26.19 -20.56
C ARG A 506 -7.78 -27.53 -20.30
N LYS A 507 -8.31 -28.70 -20.70
CA LYS A 507 -7.63 -30.02 -20.54
C LYS A 507 -6.29 -30.14 -21.29
N ASN A 508 -5.26 -30.73 -20.67
CA ASN A 508 -3.89 -30.88 -21.21
C ASN A 508 -3.75 -32.02 -22.25
N THR A 509 -4.33 -31.83 -23.44
CA THR A 509 -4.00 -32.64 -24.63
C THR A 509 -2.67 -32.20 -25.23
N VAL A 510 -2.02 -33.04 -26.06
CA VAL A 510 -0.72 -32.76 -26.71
C VAL A 510 -0.69 -31.39 -27.40
N THR A 511 -1.64 -31.11 -28.28
CA THR A 511 -1.75 -29.83 -29.00
C THR A 511 -1.89 -28.64 -28.05
N ARG A 512 -2.52 -28.86 -26.90
CA ARG A 512 -2.83 -27.79 -25.96
C ARG A 512 -1.72 -27.53 -24.97
N SER A 513 -1.06 -28.56 -24.45
CA SER A 513 0.15 -28.43 -23.64
C SER A 513 1.19 -27.57 -24.37
N ARG A 514 1.36 -27.78 -25.69
CA ARG A 514 2.22 -26.93 -26.52
C ARG A 514 1.78 -25.46 -26.52
N ARG A 515 0.49 -25.17 -26.69
CA ARG A 515 -0.04 -23.79 -26.67
C ARG A 515 0.14 -23.12 -25.30
N ASN A 516 -0.15 -23.83 -24.21
CA ASN A 516 -0.03 -23.30 -22.86
C ASN A 516 1.43 -22.99 -22.51
N VAL A 517 2.36 -23.88 -22.84
CA VAL A 517 3.80 -23.68 -22.63
C VAL A 517 4.30 -22.50 -23.48
N SER A 518 3.94 -22.44 -24.77
CA SER A 518 4.33 -21.33 -25.65
C SER A 518 3.88 -19.96 -25.13
N GLN A 519 2.65 -19.85 -24.61
CA GLN A 519 2.11 -18.58 -24.08
C GLN A 519 2.93 -17.96 -22.93
N HIS A 520 3.61 -18.78 -22.13
CA HIS A 520 4.45 -18.28 -21.02
C HIS A 520 5.94 -18.24 -21.38
N TYR A 521 6.46 -19.31 -21.98
CA TYR A 521 7.90 -19.48 -22.19
C TYR A 521 8.41 -18.83 -23.47
N ASP A 522 7.53 -18.50 -24.43
CA ASP A 522 7.89 -17.80 -25.66
C ASP A 522 7.64 -16.27 -25.57
N LEU A 523 7.48 -15.72 -24.36
CA LEU A 523 7.30 -14.27 -24.16
C LEU A 523 8.47 -13.46 -24.72
N SER A 524 9.68 -13.70 -24.20
CA SER A 524 10.94 -13.16 -24.72
C SER A 524 12.12 -13.69 -23.91
N ASN A 525 13.16 -14.22 -24.57
CA ASN A 525 14.39 -14.61 -23.90
C ASN A 525 15.11 -13.41 -23.26
N GLU A 526 15.06 -12.25 -23.91
CA GLU A 526 15.62 -11.01 -23.36
C GLU A 526 14.93 -10.64 -22.05
N PHE A 527 13.60 -10.75 -22.00
CA PHE A 527 12.83 -10.51 -20.78
C PHE A 527 13.26 -11.42 -19.62
N PHE A 528 13.31 -12.74 -19.84
CA PHE A 528 13.71 -13.70 -18.81
C PHE A 528 15.15 -13.44 -18.32
N SER A 529 16.06 -13.04 -19.22
CA SER A 529 17.45 -12.73 -18.87
C SER A 529 17.62 -11.52 -17.94
N LEU A 530 16.63 -10.62 -17.86
CA LEU A 530 16.70 -9.42 -17.03
C LEU A 530 16.53 -9.71 -15.54
N PHE A 531 15.95 -10.84 -15.16
CA PHE A 531 15.72 -11.18 -13.75
C PHE A 531 16.33 -12.50 -13.30
N MET A 532 16.57 -13.42 -14.23
CA MET A 532 17.19 -14.71 -13.94
C MET A 532 18.71 -14.60 -13.82
N ASP A 533 19.38 -15.69 -13.41
CA ASP A 533 20.84 -15.76 -13.46
C ASP A 533 21.35 -16.03 -14.89
N LYS A 534 22.66 -15.91 -15.10
CA LYS A 534 23.30 -16.08 -16.41
C LYS A 534 23.04 -17.44 -17.05
N SER A 535 22.80 -18.49 -16.27
CA SER A 535 22.49 -19.82 -16.79
C SER A 535 21.07 -19.93 -17.36
N MET A 536 20.21 -18.91 -17.19
CA MET A 536 18.79 -18.96 -17.56
C MET A 536 18.05 -20.14 -16.89
N THR A 537 18.33 -20.40 -15.60
CA THR A 537 17.69 -21.49 -14.86
C THR A 537 16.41 -21.04 -14.15
N TYR A 538 15.24 -21.36 -14.72
CA TYR A 538 13.93 -20.96 -14.16
C TYR A 538 13.34 -22.00 -13.21
N SER A 539 14.07 -22.30 -12.14
CA SER A 539 13.64 -23.24 -11.08
C SER A 539 14.32 -22.91 -9.76
N CYS A 540 13.89 -23.54 -8.66
CA CYS A 540 14.49 -23.40 -7.33
C CYS A 540 16.01 -23.66 -7.35
N ALA A 541 16.79 -22.74 -6.77
CA ALA A 541 18.22 -22.93 -6.50
C ALA A 541 18.45 -23.64 -5.15
N ILE A 542 19.71 -23.95 -4.80
CA ILE A 542 20.08 -24.47 -3.47
C ILE A 542 21.20 -23.60 -2.89
N PHE A 543 20.88 -22.84 -1.84
CA PHE A 543 21.80 -21.90 -1.21
C PHE A 543 22.58 -22.58 -0.10
N LYS A 544 23.88 -22.28 -0.01
CA LYS A 544 24.72 -22.69 1.12
C LYS A 544 24.69 -21.66 2.25
N MET A 545 24.52 -20.38 1.90
CA MET A 545 24.54 -19.22 2.80
C MET A 545 23.55 -18.17 2.28
N GLU A 546 23.06 -17.27 3.15
CA GLU A 546 22.02 -16.29 2.78
C GLU A 546 22.47 -15.27 1.71
N ASN A 547 23.75 -14.88 1.67
CA ASN A 547 24.28 -13.84 0.77
C ASN A 547 25.01 -14.40 -0.45
N GLU A 548 24.76 -15.66 -0.79
CA GLU A 548 25.37 -16.30 -1.94
C GLU A 548 24.73 -15.84 -3.26
N SER A 549 25.52 -15.79 -4.34
CA SER A 549 24.99 -15.43 -5.66
C SER A 549 24.00 -16.50 -6.16
N LEU A 550 22.95 -16.03 -6.85
CA LEU A 550 21.95 -16.91 -7.47
C LEU A 550 22.61 -17.90 -8.45
N GLU A 551 23.61 -17.46 -9.21
CA GLU A 551 24.39 -18.28 -10.14
C GLU A 551 25.05 -19.47 -9.44
N ALA A 552 25.77 -19.24 -8.34
CA ALA A 552 26.43 -20.32 -7.58
C ALA A 552 25.40 -21.28 -6.95
N ALA A 553 24.27 -20.75 -6.48
CA ALA A 553 23.19 -21.55 -5.93
C ALA A 553 22.49 -22.43 -6.98
N GLN A 554 22.36 -21.94 -8.22
CA GLN A 554 21.81 -22.72 -9.34
C GLN A 554 22.78 -23.81 -9.78
N GLU A 555 24.06 -23.49 -9.95
CA GLU A 555 25.09 -24.46 -10.32
C GLU A 555 25.18 -25.61 -9.32
N ARG A 556 25.12 -25.28 -8.02
CA ARG A 556 25.07 -26.29 -6.96
C ARG A 556 23.84 -27.18 -7.07
N LYS A 557 22.66 -26.59 -7.28
CA LYS A 557 21.42 -27.35 -7.42
C LYS A 557 21.53 -28.36 -8.57
N LEU A 558 22.05 -27.93 -9.72
CA LEU A 558 22.27 -28.82 -10.87
C LEU A 558 23.27 -29.92 -10.53
N SER A 559 24.42 -29.59 -9.97
CA SER A 559 25.46 -30.55 -9.59
C SER A 559 24.97 -31.61 -8.59
N LEU A 560 24.22 -31.20 -7.56
CA LEU A 560 23.62 -32.11 -6.59
C LEU A 560 22.60 -33.05 -7.24
N LEU A 561 21.80 -32.56 -8.19
CA LEU A 561 20.81 -33.38 -8.89
C LEU A 561 21.48 -34.39 -9.85
N ILE A 562 22.55 -33.99 -10.53
CA ILE A 562 23.38 -34.86 -11.39
C ILE A 562 23.98 -36.00 -10.55
N ASN A 563 24.53 -35.67 -9.38
CA ASN A 563 25.10 -36.66 -8.45
C ASN A 563 24.04 -37.65 -7.95
N LYS A 564 22.82 -37.17 -7.64
CA LYS A 564 21.69 -38.03 -7.25
C LYS A 564 21.25 -38.99 -8.36
N ALA A 565 21.32 -38.55 -9.61
CA ALA A 565 21.06 -39.40 -10.78
C ALA A 565 22.22 -40.35 -11.12
N LYS A 566 23.36 -40.26 -10.39
CA LYS A 566 24.59 -41.04 -10.59
C LYS A 566 25.03 -41.09 -12.06
N VAL A 567 25.03 -39.94 -12.75
CA VAL A 567 25.43 -39.86 -14.15
C VAL A 567 26.95 -40.09 -14.27
N GLU A 568 27.36 -40.84 -15.29
CA GLU A 568 28.76 -41.20 -15.56
C GLU A 568 29.04 -41.00 -17.04
N ARG A 569 30.32 -40.97 -17.44
CA ARG A 569 30.75 -40.68 -18.81
C ARG A 569 30.15 -41.59 -19.88
N GLY A 570 29.91 -42.85 -19.57
CA GLY A 570 29.34 -43.83 -20.51
C GLY A 570 27.83 -43.73 -20.69
N HIS A 571 27.14 -42.93 -19.87
CA HIS A 571 25.68 -42.91 -19.82
C HIS A 571 25.06 -42.02 -20.92
N HIS A 572 23.79 -42.29 -21.22
CA HIS A 572 22.92 -41.39 -21.98
C HIS A 572 21.79 -40.87 -21.09
N VAL A 573 21.75 -39.56 -20.86
CA VAL A 573 20.75 -38.89 -20.04
C VAL A 573 19.60 -38.37 -20.90
N LEU A 574 18.36 -38.61 -20.46
CA LEU A 574 17.17 -37.93 -20.97
C LEU A 574 16.75 -36.81 -20.02
N ASP A 575 16.57 -35.60 -20.54
CA ASP A 575 15.96 -34.48 -19.82
C ASP A 575 14.58 -34.15 -20.39
N ILE A 576 13.56 -34.27 -19.53
CA ILE A 576 12.18 -33.99 -19.89
C ILE A 576 11.82 -32.57 -19.46
N GLY A 577 11.88 -31.64 -20.42
CA GLY A 577 11.69 -30.21 -20.18
C GLY A 577 13.00 -29.46 -19.89
N PHE A 578 13.96 -29.52 -20.82
CA PHE A 578 15.31 -28.97 -20.62
C PHE A 578 15.41 -27.44 -20.46
N GLY A 579 14.30 -26.71 -20.60
CA GLY A 579 14.26 -25.25 -20.49
C GLY A 579 15.25 -24.57 -21.44
N TRP A 580 16.09 -23.68 -20.93
CA TRP A 580 17.13 -23.00 -21.70
C TRP A 580 18.47 -23.75 -21.79
N GLY A 581 18.50 -25.03 -21.39
CA GLY A 581 19.65 -25.92 -21.59
C GLY A 581 20.73 -25.89 -20.50
N SER A 582 20.50 -25.23 -19.36
CA SER A 582 21.50 -25.14 -18.28
C SER A 582 21.90 -26.50 -17.71
N LEU A 583 20.93 -27.41 -17.51
CA LEU A 583 21.22 -28.78 -17.07
C LEU A 583 22.00 -29.56 -18.12
N ALA A 584 21.66 -29.42 -19.41
CA ALA A 584 22.36 -30.09 -20.52
C ALA A 584 23.86 -29.77 -20.52
N ILE A 585 24.18 -28.47 -20.44
CA ILE A 585 25.55 -27.98 -20.42
C ILE A 585 26.27 -28.50 -19.18
N GLN A 586 25.64 -28.41 -18.00
CA GLN A 586 26.29 -28.82 -16.75
C GLN A 586 26.55 -30.34 -16.68
N VAL A 587 25.56 -31.16 -17.08
CA VAL A 587 25.68 -32.63 -17.12
C VAL A 587 26.85 -33.05 -18.01
N VAL A 588 26.89 -32.54 -19.25
CA VAL A 588 27.92 -32.94 -20.21
C VAL A 588 29.29 -32.39 -19.82
N LYS A 589 29.39 -31.15 -19.31
CA LYS A 589 30.67 -30.62 -18.79
C LYS A 589 31.22 -31.43 -17.63
N GLN A 590 30.38 -31.88 -16.71
CA GLN A 590 30.82 -32.60 -15.50
C GLN A 590 31.18 -34.07 -15.78
N THR A 591 30.48 -34.70 -16.72
CA THR A 591 30.57 -36.17 -16.87
C THR A 591 31.08 -36.62 -18.24
N GLY A 592 30.94 -35.80 -19.29
CA GLY A 592 31.20 -36.17 -20.68
C GLY A 592 30.20 -37.17 -21.26
N CYS A 593 29.04 -37.37 -20.62
CA CYS A 593 28.01 -38.30 -21.06
C CYS A 593 27.31 -37.83 -22.35
N LYS A 594 26.47 -38.68 -22.92
CA LYS A 594 25.51 -38.26 -23.97
C LYS A 594 24.27 -37.68 -23.33
N TYR A 595 23.64 -36.72 -23.98
CA TYR A 595 22.44 -36.07 -23.47
C TYR A 595 21.40 -35.88 -24.58
N THR A 596 20.15 -36.23 -24.28
CA THR A 596 18.98 -35.87 -25.09
C THR A 596 18.02 -35.06 -24.24
N GLY A 597 17.66 -33.87 -24.68
CA GLY A 597 16.63 -33.05 -24.05
C GLY A 597 15.40 -32.91 -24.93
N VAL A 598 14.20 -32.94 -24.34
CA VAL A 598 12.94 -32.57 -25.03
C VAL A 598 12.30 -31.31 -24.46
N THR A 599 11.73 -30.46 -25.32
CA THR A 599 10.93 -29.28 -24.95
C THR A 599 9.74 -29.10 -25.90
N LEU A 600 8.75 -28.31 -25.48
CA LEU A 600 7.64 -27.85 -26.31
C LEU A 600 7.80 -26.41 -26.82
N SER A 601 8.81 -25.67 -26.33
CA SER A 601 9.08 -24.27 -26.73
C SER A 601 10.16 -24.21 -27.82
N ALA A 602 9.82 -23.57 -28.93
CA ALA A 602 10.76 -23.36 -30.04
C ALA A 602 11.85 -22.34 -29.68
N GLU A 603 11.52 -21.33 -28.87
CA GLU A 603 12.47 -20.31 -28.42
C GLU A 603 13.50 -20.89 -27.43
N GLN A 604 13.08 -21.77 -26.53
CA GLN A 604 13.97 -22.53 -25.65
C GLN A 604 14.91 -23.44 -26.44
N LEU A 605 14.38 -24.16 -27.44
CA LEU A 605 15.21 -25.00 -28.33
C LEU A 605 16.30 -24.15 -29.00
N LYS A 606 15.91 -23.04 -29.64
CA LYS A 606 16.83 -22.16 -30.37
C LYS A 606 17.92 -21.60 -29.44
N TYR A 607 17.54 -21.16 -28.25
CA TYR A 607 18.48 -20.63 -27.25
C TYR A 607 19.44 -21.71 -26.76
N ALA A 608 18.92 -22.88 -26.36
CA ALA A 608 19.72 -23.98 -25.82
C ALA A 608 20.73 -24.52 -26.86
N GLN A 609 20.33 -24.63 -28.13
CA GLN A 609 21.24 -24.98 -29.23
C GLN A 609 22.37 -23.95 -29.41
N GLY A 610 22.04 -22.66 -29.31
CA GLY A 610 23.04 -21.59 -29.31
C GLY A 610 24.05 -21.76 -28.18
N LYS A 611 23.57 -21.98 -26.95
CA LYS A 611 24.43 -22.16 -25.77
C LYS A 611 25.26 -23.44 -25.80
N ALA A 612 24.74 -24.53 -26.36
CA ALA A 612 25.52 -25.75 -26.55
C ALA A 612 26.69 -25.53 -27.53
N ARG A 613 26.45 -24.83 -28.65
CA ARG A 613 27.50 -24.45 -29.62
C ARG A 613 28.53 -23.50 -29.02
N GLU A 614 28.09 -22.48 -28.29
CA GLU A 614 29.00 -21.55 -27.59
C GLU A 614 29.88 -22.28 -26.57
N ALA A 615 29.40 -23.39 -26.00
CA ALA A 615 30.16 -24.22 -25.07
C ALA A 615 31.01 -25.32 -25.75
N GLY A 616 30.87 -25.54 -27.06
CA GLY A 616 31.54 -26.62 -27.80
C GLY A 616 31.08 -28.02 -27.41
N LEU A 617 29.80 -28.19 -27.09
CA LEU A 617 29.22 -29.45 -26.57
C LEU A 617 28.14 -30.05 -27.48
N GLU A 618 27.93 -29.48 -28.66
CA GLU A 618 26.89 -29.88 -29.62
C GLU A 618 27.00 -31.35 -30.05
N ASP A 619 28.20 -31.93 -30.07
CA ASP A 619 28.42 -33.34 -30.44
C ASP A 619 27.91 -34.34 -29.38
N HIS A 620 27.70 -33.86 -28.16
CA HIS A 620 27.25 -34.67 -27.02
C HIS A 620 25.78 -34.39 -26.63
N ILE A 621 25.18 -33.32 -27.17
CA ILE A 621 23.86 -32.81 -26.76
C ILE A 621 22.90 -32.82 -27.96
N THR A 622 21.84 -33.62 -27.86
CA THR A 622 20.72 -33.61 -28.80
C THR A 622 19.52 -32.90 -28.16
N PHE A 623 19.00 -31.86 -28.80
CA PHE A 623 17.76 -31.20 -28.38
C PHE A 623 16.63 -31.46 -29.37
N LEU A 624 15.47 -31.89 -28.85
CA LEU A 624 14.28 -32.22 -29.63
C LEU A 624 13.11 -31.30 -29.25
N LEU A 625 12.42 -30.78 -30.27
CA LEU A 625 11.13 -30.11 -30.11
C LEU A 625 10.02 -31.15 -30.24
N CYS A 626 9.75 -31.88 -29.17
CA CYS A 626 8.71 -32.91 -29.15
C CYS A 626 8.04 -33.02 -27.78
N ASP A 627 6.83 -33.56 -27.77
CA ASP A 627 6.14 -33.93 -26.55
C ASP A 627 6.80 -35.17 -25.93
N TYR A 628 6.92 -35.21 -24.61
CA TYR A 628 7.56 -36.32 -23.89
C TYR A 628 6.83 -37.66 -24.12
N ARG A 629 5.57 -37.64 -24.55
CA ARG A 629 4.81 -38.85 -24.89
C ARG A 629 5.23 -39.49 -26.22
N HIS A 630 6.00 -38.76 -27.04
CA HIS A 630 6.37 -39.17 -28.39
C HIS A 630 7.90 -39.11 -28.61
N ILE A 631 8.69 -39.32 -27.56
CA ILE A 631 10.15 -39.41 -27.69
C ILE A 631 10.48 -40.65 -28.52
N PRO A 632 11.40 -40.55 -29.50
CA PRO A 632 11.84 -41.71 -30.27
C PRO A 632 12.25 -42.88 -29.36
N PRO A 633 11.90 -44.14 -29.70
CA PRO A 633 12.21 -45.29 -28.87
C PRO A 633 13.72 -45.41 -28.58
N TYR A 634 14.09 -45.24 -27.31
CA TYR A 634 15.46 -45.39 -26.81
C TYR A 634 15.42 -45.68 -25.30
N LYS A 635 16.47 -46.33 -24.78
CA LYS A 635 16.63 -46.62 -23.35
C LYS A 635 17.75 -45.78 -22.75
N TYR A 636 17.41 -44.93 -21.79
CA TYR A 636 18.32 -43.97 -21.16
C TYR A 636 18.79 -44.47 -19.79
N ASP A 637 20.07 -44.26 -19.49
CA ASP A 637 20.68 -44.66 -18.22
C ASP A 637 20.29 -43.71 -17.07
N ALA A 638 19.87 -42.49 -17.39
CA ALA A 638 19.24 -41.61 -16.42
C ALA A 638 18.14 -40.76 -17.05
N ILE A 639 17.11 -40.45 -16.28
CA ILE A 639 16.09 -39.47 -16.62
C ILE A 639 16.15 -38.35 -15.59
N ILE A 640 16.26 -37.10 -16.02
CA ILE A 640 16.15 -35.94 -15.13
C ILE A 640 14.97 -35.10 -15.61
N SER A 641 14.12 -34.64 -14.70
CA SER A 641 12.97 -33.80 -15.03
C SER A 641 12.81 -32.74 -13.96
N ILE A 642 12.99 -31.47 -14.31
CA ILE A 642 12.90 -30.32 -13.40
C ILE A 642 11.67 -29.49 -13.72
N CYS A 643 10.73 -29.41 -12.76
CA CYS A 643 9.56 -28.54 -12.81
C CYS A 643 8.68 -28.70 -14.08
N MET A 644 8.65 -29.92 -14.64
CA MET A 644 7.83 -30.26 -15.81
C MET A 644 6.47 -30.84 -15.39
N ILE A 645 6.42 -31.68 -14.35
CA ILE A 645 5.21 -32.42 -13.96
C ILE A 645 4.04 -31.51 -13.54
N GLU A 646 4.34 -30.29 -13.12
CA GLU A 646 3.37 -29.22 -12.84
C GLU A 646 2.52 -28.86 -14.07
N HIS A 647 3.02 -29.09 -15.28
CA HIS A 647 2.33 -28.83 -16.55
C HIS A 647 1.64 -30.06 -17.15
N VAL A 648 1.86 -31.25 -16.57
CA VAL A 648 1.23 -32.50 -17.04
C VAL A 648 -0.26 -32.49 -16.71
N GLY A 649 -0.63 -32.01 -15.53
CA GLY A 649 -2.02 -32.04 -15.05
C GLY A 649 -2.36 -33.35 -14.34
N HIS A 650 -3.32 -33.28 -13.41
CA HIS A 650 -3.69 -34.40 -12.54
C HIS A 650 -4.06 -35.71 -13.27
N GLU A 651 -4.80 -35.60 -14.38
CA GLU A 651 -5.31 -36.75 -15.14
C GLU A 651 -4.18 -37.51 -15.88
N CYS A 652 -3.06 -36.85 -16.19
CA CYS A 652 -2.00 -37.40 -17.03
C CYS A 652 -0.73 -37.80 -16.25
N MET A 653 -0.71 -37.69 -14.91
CA MET A 653 0.47 -38.04 -14.12
C MET A 653 0.80 -39.54 -14.19
N ASP A 654 -0.20 -40.41 -14.37
CA ASP A 654 -0.01 -41.86 -14.49
C ASP A 654 0.67 -42.18 -15.84
N GLU A 655 0.18 -41.56 -16.92
CA GLU A 655 0.80 -41.63 -18.26
C GLU A 655 2.25 -41.12 -18.24
N PHE A 656 2.53 -40.02 -17.51
CA PHE A 656 3.90 -39.52 -17.35
C PHE A 656 4.85 -40.58 -16.78
N PHE A 657 4.45 -41.28 -15.72
CA PHE A 657 5.29 -42.34 -15.14
C PHE A 657 5.37 -43.58 -16.04
N ALA A 658 4.32 -43.91 -16.79
CA ALA A 658 4.36 -44.98 -17.79
C ALA A 658 5.37 -44.67 -18.91
N CYS A 659 5.41 -43.42 -19.39
CA CYS A 659 6.43 -42.96 -20.35
C CYS A 659 7.84 -43.09 -19.75
N CYS A 660 8.07 -42.59 -18.54
CA CYS A 660 9.37 -42.70 -17.86
C CYS A 660 9.82 -44.16 -17.69
N GLU A 661 8.93 -45.06 -17.29
CA GLU A 661 9.19 -46.51 -17.23
C GLU A 661 9.62 -47.06 -18.60
N SER A 662 8.93 -46.63 -19.67
CA SER A 662 9.24 -47.06 -21.03
C SER A 662 10.60 -46.55 -21.53
N TYR A 663 11.07 -45.40 -21.05
CA TYR A 663 12.34 -44.78 -21.49
C TYR A 663 13.54 -45.17 -20.63
N LEU A 664 13.35 -45.59 -19.38
CA LEU A 664 14.47 -45.89 -18.48
C LEU A 664 15.07 -47.28 -18.78
N ALA A 665 16.41 -47.35 -18.95
CA ALA A 665 17.19 -48.59 -19.03
C ALA A 665 17.09 -49.40 -17.73
N GLU A 666 17.35 -50.72 -17.75
CA GLU A 666 17.07 -51.62 -16.61
C GLU A 666 17.69 -51.13 -15.29
N ASP A 667 18.98 -50.80 -15.29
CA ASP A 667 19.72 -50.23 -14.15
C ASP A 667 19.72 -48.68 -14.15
N GLY A 668 18.78 -48.05 -14.86
CA GLY A 668 18.66 -46.61 -14.94
C GLY A 668 18.15 -45.95 -13.65
N ILE A 669 18.45 -44.66 -13.48
CA ILE A 669 18.02 -43.85 -12.32
C ILE A 669 17.26 -42.61 -12.81
N MET A 670 16.09 -42.34 -12.22
CA MET A 670 15.30 -41.16 -12.52
C MET A 670 15.34 -40.16 -11.36
N ALA A 671 15.65 -38.89 -11.65
CA ALA A 671 15.59 -37.79 -10.69
C ALA A 671 14.52 -36.77 -11.09
N LEU A 672 13.50 -36.61 -10.25
CA LEU A 672 12.35 -35.73 -10.49
C LEU A 672 12.35 -34.58 -9.49
N GLN A 673 12.37 -33.34 -9.97
CA GLN A 673 12.16 -32.14 -9.16
C GLN A 673 10.81 -31.50 -9.48
N PHE A 674 10.02 -31.16 -8.46
CA PHE A 674 8.71 -30.52 -8.65
C PHE A 674 8.26 -29.67 -7.46
N ILE A 675 7.50 -28.61 -7.74
CA ILE A 675 6.76 -27.83 -6.76
C ILE A 675 5.56 -28.64 -6.28
N SER A 676 5.33 -28.66 -4.96
CA SER A 676 4.33 -29.50 -4.34
C SER A 676 3.36 -28.69 -3.48
N ALA A 677 2.07 -28.98 -3.65
CA ALA A 677 1.02 -28.58 -2.75
C ALA A 677 0.90 -29.59 -1.59
N PRO A 678 0.59 -29.13 -0.36
CA PRO A 678 0.38 -30.04 0.76
C PRO A 678 -0.89 -30.87 0.55
N GLU A 679 -0.84 -32.12 0.99
CA GLU A 679 -1.89 -33.12 0.74
C GLU A 679 -3.28 -32.65 1.19
N GLU A 680 -3.38 -32.07 2.40
CA GLU A 680 -4.65 -31.54 2.94
C GLU A 680 -5.36 -30.54 2.02
N ARG A 681 -4.61 -29.87 1.12
CA ARG A 681 -5.12 -28.82 0.24
C ARG A 681 -5.12 -29.21 -1.23
N TYR A 682 -4.60 -30.39 -1.58
CA TYR A 682 -4.42 -30.80 -2.97
C TYR A 682 -5.72 -30.76 -3.78
N GLU A 683 -6.81 -31.31 -3.23
CA GLU A 683 -8.13 -31.28 -3.89
C GLU A 683 -8.67 -29.85 -4.10
N GLN A 684 -8.36 -28.92 -3.20
CA GLN A 684 -8.76 -27.53 -3.34
C GLN A 684 -7.98 -26.85 -4.47
N TYR A 685 -6.64 -27.01 -4.50
CA TYR A 685 -5.78 -26.51 -5.57
C TYR A 685 -6.19 -27.08 -6.93
N ARG A 686 -6.51 -28.39 -6.99
CA ARG A 686 -6.96 -29.05 -8.22
C ARG A 686 -8.28 -28.49 -8.72
N LYS A 687 -9.24 -28.18 -7.83
CA LYS A 687 -10.61 -27.83 -8.22
C LYS A 687 -10.79 -26.34 -8.53
N ARG A 688 -10.11 -25.44 -7.83
CA ARG A 688 -10.36 -24.00 -7.95
C ARG A 688 -9.28 -23.30 -8.78
N PRO A 689 -9.64 -22.55 -9.83
CA PRO A 689 -8.68 -21.67 -10.50
C PRO A 689 -8.18 -20.61 -9.52
N ASP A 690 -6.90 -20.29 -9.62
CA ASP A 690 -6.23 -19.25 -8.86
C ASP A 690 -5.49 -18.27 -9.79
N PHE A 691 -4.89 -17.23 -9.19
CA PHE A 691 -4.13 -16.23 -9.92
C PHE A 691 -3.04 -16.84 -10.82
N LEU A 692 -2.32 -17.87 -10.35
CA LEU A 692 -1.25 -18.50 -11.13
C LEU A 692 -1.82 -19.16 -12.38
N THR A 693 -2.89 -19.95 -12.24
CA THR A 693 -3.51 -20.65 -13.39
C THR A 693 -4.21 -19.71 -14.38
N GLU A 694 -4.57 -18.49 -13.98
CA GLU A 694 -5.23 -17.52 -14.85
C GLU A 694 -4.24 -16.59 -15.56
N TYR A 695 -3.19 -16.14 -14.88
CA TYR A 695 -2.28 -15.12 -15.40
C TYR A 695 -0.88 -15.62 -15.80
N ILE A 696 -0.38 -16.68 -15.16
CA ILE A 696 1.04 -17.08 -15.29
C ILE A 696 1.19 -18.45 -15.95
N PHE A 697 0.53 -19.48 -15.42
CA PHE A 697 0.65 -20.88 -15.85
C PHE A 697 -0.73 -21.48 -16.23
N PRO A 698 -1.31 -21.08 -17.38
CA PRO A 698 -2.55 -21.68 -17.86
C PRO A 698 -2.47 -23.20 -17.97
N GLY A 699 -3.39 -23.92 -17.31
CA GLY A 699 -3.42 -25.40 -17.32
C GLY A 699 -2.41 -26.07 -16.36
N GLY A 700 -1.64 -25.29 -15.59
CA GLY A 700 -0.79 -25.80 -14.54
C GLY A 700 -1.59 -26.46 -13.40
N CYS A 701 -1.02 -27.49 -12.81
CA CYS A 701 -1.57 -28.23 -11.68
C CYS A 701 -0.43 -28.68 -10.76
N LEU A 702 -0.26 -27.99 -9.63
CA LEU A 702 0.72 -28.40 -8.62
C LEU A 702 0.36 -29.79 -8.06
N PRO A 703 1.20 -30.82 -8.21
CA PRO A 703 0.96 -32.12 -7.58
C PRO A 703 1.08 -32.03 -6.05
N SER A 704 0.57 -33.04 -5.35
CA SER A 704 1.04 -33.37 -4.01
C SER A 704 2.06 -34.50 -4.06
N LEU A 705 2.88 -34.64 -3.02
CA LEU A 705 3.83 -35.75 -2.93
C LEU A 705 3.10 -37.11 -2.97
N ALA A 706 1.94 -37.24 -2.30
CA ALA A 706 1.18 -38.49 -2.31
C ALA A 706 0.63 -38.81 -3.71
N ARG A 707 0.15 -37.81 -4.46
CA ARG A 707 -0.31 -38.01 -5.84
C ARG A 707 0.82 -38.50 -6.75
N VAL A 708 2.03 -37.95 -6.62
CA VAL A 708 3.20 -38.35 -7.41
C VAL A 708 3.58 -39.79 -7.12
N ILE A 709 3.65 -40.17 -5.83
CA ILE A 709 3.96 -41.54 -5.41
C ILE A 709 2.88 -42.51 -5.91
N SER A 710 1.60 -42.13 -5.79
CA SER A 710 0.49 -42.95 -6.30
C SER A 710 0.54 -43.13 -7.82
N ALA A 711 0.91 -42.09 -8.58
CA ALA A 711 1.05 -42.17 -10.04
C ALA A 711 2.14 -43.14 -10.45
N MET A 712 3.31 -42.99 -9.79
CA MET A 712 4.47 -43.85 -9.97
C MET A 712 4.12 -45.30 -9.66
N SER A 713 3.53 -45.59 -8.49
CA SER A 713 3.24 -46.97 -8.07
C SER A 713 2.23 -47.67 -8.97
N THR A 714 1.34 -46.90 -9.61
CA THR A 714 0.30 -47.44 -10.50
C THR A 714 0.86 -47.77 -11.89
N SER A 715 1.87 -47.04 -12.34
CA SER A 715 2.24 -46.98 -13.76
C SER A 715 3.68 -47.40 -14.06
N SER A 716 4.46 -47.72 -13.03
CA SER A 716 5.86 -48.12 -13.18
C SER A 716 6.28 -49.18 -12.15
N ARG A 717 7.46 -49.77 -12.36
CA ARG A 717 8.12 -50.68 -11.41
C ARG A 717 9.06 -49.93 -10.47
N PHE A 718 8.94 -48.60 -10.40
CA PHE A 718 9.91 -47.79 -9.68
C PHE A 718 9.79 -47.92 -8.16
N SER A 719 10.96 -47.95 -7.51
CA SER A 719 11.17 -47.80 -6.08
C SER A 719 11.73 -46.42 -5.79
N ILE A 720 11.39 -45.88 -4.61
CA ILE A 720 11.91 -44.59 -4.14
C ILE A 720 13.24 -44.83 -3.43
N GLU A 721 14.30 -44.21 -3.93
CA GLU A 721 15.65 -44.31 -3.35
C GLU A 721 15.98 -43.11 -2.44
N HIS A 722 15.41 -41.95 -2.74
CA HIS A 722 15.68 -40.73 -2.00
C HIS A 722 14.55 -39.70 -2.17
N VAL A 723 14.23 -38.97 -1.10
CA VAL A 723 13.29 -37.85 -1.10
C VAL A 723 13.88 -36.70 -0.30
N GLU A 724 13.94 -35.50 -0.87
CA GLU A 724 14.34 -34.29 -0.17
C GLU A 724 13.42 -33.13 -0.48
N ASN A 725 13.10 -32.33 0.54
CA ASN A 725 12.35 -31.08 0.39
C ASN A 725 13.32 -29.89 0.36
N ILE A 726 13.55 -29.33 -0.82
CA ILE A 726 14.40 -28.15 -1.03
C ILE A 726 13.62 -26.83 -0.99
N GLY A 727 12.31 -26.87 -0.73
CA GLY A 727 11.40 -25.71 -0.76
C GLY A 727 11.86 -24.46 0.01
N PRO A 728 12.53 -24.56 1.18
CA PRO A 728 13.07 -23.39 1.87
C PRO A 728 14.04 -22.54 1.02
N ASN A 729 14.70 -23.13 0.02
CA ASN A 729 15.59 -22.42 -0.90
C ASN A 729 14.85 -21.66 -2.01
N TYR A 730 13.56 -21.90 -2.20
CA TYR A 730 12.81 -21.22 -3.26
C TYR A 730 12.42 -19.79 -2.85
N TYR A 731 12.21 -19.53 -1.55
CA TYR A 731 12.02 -18.16 -1.07
C TYR A 731 13.18 -17.22 -1.47
N PRO A 732 14.45 -17.50 -1.12
CA PRO A 732 15.56 -16.63 -1.53
C PRO A 732 15.72 -16.60 -3.05
N THR A 733 15.50 -17.71 -3.77
CA THR A 733 15.51 -17.72 -5.26
C THR A 733 14.52 -16.69 -5.83
N LEU A 734 13.27 -16.70 -5.36
CA LEU A 734 12.21 -15.80 -5.82
C LEU A 734 12.46 -14.34 -5.44
N MET A 735 13.06 -14.10 -4.26
CA MET A 735 13.46 -12.76 -3.84
C MET A 735 14.61 -12.22 -4.69
N CYS A 736 15.61 -13.05 -5.04
CA CYS A 736 16.66 -12.64 -5.98
C CYS A 736 16.07 -12.28 -7.35
N TRP A 737 15.12 -13.08 -7.87
CA TRP A 737 14.42 -12.74 -9.10
C TRP A 737 13.63 -11.44 -8.98
N MET A 738 12.93 -11.21 -7.88
CA MET A 738 12.19 -9.96 -7.65
C MET A 738 13.11 -8.74 -7.58
N ASP A 739 14.24 -8.85 -6.87
CA ASP A 739 15.22 -7.78 -6.74
C ASP A 739 15.83 -7.44 -8.12
N ASN A 740 16.19 -8.45 -8.92
CA ASN A 740 16.69 -8.25 -10.28
C ASN A 740 15.61 -7.68 -11.23
N PHE A 741 14.38 -8.18 -11.14
CA PHE A 741 13.24 -7.71 -11.93
C PHE A 741 12.97 -6.23 -11.67
N THR A 742 12.94 -5.83 -10.39
CA THR A 742 12.73 -4.45 -9.97
C THR A 742 13.87 -3.55 -10.46
N ALA A 743 15.13 -4.00 -10.31
CA ALA A 743 16.30 -3.25 -10.76
C ALA A 743 16.36 -3.04 -12.28
N ASN A 744 15.69 -3.91 -13.06
CA ASN A 744 15.64 -3.82 -14.51
C ASN A 744 14.27 -3.39 -15.06
N LYS A 745 13.37 -2.85 -14.21
CA LYS A 745 12.01 -2.43 -14.62
C LYS A 745 12.00 -1.55 -15.88
N ASP A 746 12.87 -0.54 -15.94
CA ASP A 746 12.92 0.38 -17.08
C ASP A 746 13.33 -0.32 -18.38
N LYS A 747 14.20 -1.33 -18.31
CA LYS A 747 14.58 -2.15 -19.47
C LYS A 747 13.42 -3.04 -19.92
N ILE A 748 12.66 -3.59 -18.97
CA ILE A 748 11.47 -4.40 -19.28
C ILE A 748 10.42 -3.55 -19.99
N LEU A 749 10.18 -2.32 -19.53
CA LEU A 749 9.28 -1.39 -20.22
C LEU A 749 9.78 -1.06 -21.63
N ALA A 750 11.08 -0.89 -21.81
CA ALA A 750 11.69 -0.64 -23.12
C ALA A 750 11.54 -1.81 -24.12
N LEU A 751 11.34 -3.05 -23.64
CA LEU A 751 11.02 -4.21 -24.49
C LEU A 751 9.55 -4.21 -24.99
N GLY A 752 8.73 -3.24 -24.58
CA GLY A 752 7.33 -3.10 -25.01
C GLY A 752 6.30 -3.69 -24.03
N PHE A 753 6.72 -4.12 -22.84
CA PHE A 753 5.80 -4.53 -21.78
C PHE A 753 5.19 -3.31 -21.07
N ASP A 754 3.93 -3.39 -20.65
CA ASP A 754 3.24 -2.29 -19.98
C ASP A 754 3.31 -2.38 -18.45
N GLU A 755 2.89 -1.31 -17.76
CA GLU A 755 2.83 -1.27 -16.29
C GLU A 755 1.91 -2.33 -15.69
N LYS A 756 0.92 -2.82 -16.46
CA LYS A 756 0.02 -3.88 -16.01
C LYS A 756 0.77 -5.22 -15.96
N PHE A 757 1.56 -5.52 -16.99
CA PHE A 757 2.44 -6.68 -17.04
C PHE A 757 3.43 -6.67 -15.88
N ILE A 758 4.04 -5.51 -15.59
CA ILE A 758 4.93 -5.34 -14.43
C ILE A 758 4.21 -5.76 -13.14
N ARG A 759 3.03 -5.22 -12.86
CA ARG A 759 2.27 -5.56 -11.65
C ARG A 759 1.83 -7.03 -11.59
N ILE A 760 1.55 -7.67 -12.72
CA ILE A 760 1.27 -9.11 -12.80
C ILE A 760 2.50 -9.89 -12.34
N TRP A 761 3.69 -9.56 -12.84
CA TRP A 761 4.93 -10.26 -12.51
C TRP A 761 5.41 -10.00 -11.08
N GLU A 762 5.31 -8.75 -10.60
CA GLU A 762 5.58 -8.41 -9.19
C GLU A 762 4.68 -9.22 -8.26
N TYR A 763 3.37 -9.27 -8.56
CA TYR A 763 2.44 -10.07 -7.77
C TYR A 763 2.78 -11.56 -7.81
N TYR A 764 3.11 -12.09 -8.98
CA TYR A 764 3.51 -13.49 -9.15
C TYR A 764 4.73 -13.88 -8.32
N LEU A 765 5.83 -13.13 -8.42
CA LEU A 765 7.08 -13.43 -7.73
C LEU A 765 6.88 -13.35 -6.21
N ILE A 766 6.24 -12.27 -5.73
CA ILE A 766 6.00 -12.07 -4.30
C ILE A 766 4.99 -13.08 -3.73
N PHE A 767 3.91 -13.39 -4.46
CA PHE A 767 2.94 -14.39 -4.03
C PHE A 767 3.58 -15.78 -3.88
N SER A 768 4.39 -16.16 -4.86
CA SER A 768 5.14 -17.41 -4.82
C SER A 768 6.14 -17.42 -3.67
N ALA A 769 6.85 -16.31 -3.46
CA ALA A 769 7.81 -16.16 -2.36
C ALA A 769 7.13 -16.29 -1.00
N ALA A 770 5.97 -15.65 -0.81
CA ALA A 770 5.17 -15.76 0.41
C ALA A 770 4.71 -17.20 0.67
N CYS A 771 4.28 -17.91 -0.38
CA CYS A 771 3.87 -19.32 -0.28
C CYS A 771 5.03 -20.23 0.13
N MET A 772 6.25 -19.97 -0.36
CA MET A 772 7.45 -20.73 0.01
C MET A 772 7.94 -20.37 1.42
N LYS A 773 7.99 -19.07 1.77
CA LYS A 773 8.41 -18.58 3.09
C LYS A 773 7.52 -19.11 4.22
N SER A 774 6.21 -19.15 3.98
CA SER A 774 5.22 -19.72 4.92
C SER A 774 5.15 -21.24 4.91
N ARG A 775 5.93 -21.92 4.04
CA ARG A 775 5.86 -23.38 3.81
C ARG A 775 4.44 -23.83 3.42
N THR A 776 3.69 -22.95 2.78
CA THR A 776 2.38 -23.24 2.20
C THR A 776 2.50 -24.17 1.00
N LEU A 777 3.61 -24.03 0.26
CA LEU A 777 4.07 -24.93 -0.81
C LEU A 777 5.46 -25.48 -0.46
N GLY A 778 5.81 -26.59 -1.10
CA GLY A 778 7.15 -27.19 -1.01
C GLY A 778 7.77 -27.40 -2.38
N VAL A 779 9.02 -27.88 -2.41
CA VAL A 779 9.69 -28.37 -3.61
C VAL A 779 10.39 -29.65 -3.25
N TYR A 780 10.12 -30.73 -3.98
CA TYR A 780 10.74 -32.01 -3.75
C TYR A 780 11.71 -32.36 -4.86
N GLN A 781 12.82 -33.00 -4.49
CA GLN A 781 13.63 -33.83 -5.38
C GLN A 781 13.45 -35.28 -4.95
N VAL A 782 12.95 -36.11 -5.86
CA VAL A 782 12.71 -37.54 -5.64
C VAL A 782 13.54 -38.36 -6.63
N VAL A 783 14.25 -39.36 -6.12
CA VAL A 783 15.05 -40.29 -6.92
C VAL A 783 14.37 -41.64 -6.96
N PHE A 784 14.24 -42.19 -8.16
CA PHE A 784 13.60 -43.46 -8.43
C PHE A 784 14.56 -44.41 -9.15
N SER A 785 14.43 -45.71 -8.87
CA SER A 785 15.15 -46.78 -9.58
C SER A 785 14.26 -48.02 -9.71
N ARG A 786 14.71 -49.07 -10.40
CA ARG A 786 14.02 -50.37 -10.39
C ARG A 786 14.51 -51.25 -9.23
N PRO A 787 13.65 -52.13 -8.68
CA PRO A 787 14.07 -53.17 -7.74
C PRO A 787 15.28 -53.96 -8.26
N GLY A 788 16.31 -54.08 -7.43
CA GLY A 788 17.53 -54.82 -7.79
C GLY A 788 18.53 -54.03 -8.65
N ASN A 789 18.39 -52.70 -8.78
CA ASN A 789 19.30 -51.87 -9.56
C ASN A 789 20.76 -52.02 -9.11
N ARG A 790 21.61 -52.50 -10.02
CA ARG A 790 23.02 -52.83 -9.75
C ARG A 790 23.90 -51.61 -9.56
N ARG A 791 23.53 -50.45 -10.13
CA ARG A 791 24.23 -49.16 -9.95
C ARG A 791 24.02 -48.57 -8.55
N LEU A 792 23.10 -49.13 -7.77
CA LEU A 792 22.91 -48.76 -6.36
C LEU A 792 23.68 -49.65 -5.39
N ALA A 793 24.14 -50.83 -5.82
CA ALA A 793 24.95 -51.71 -4.99
C ALA A 793 26.31 -51.06 -4.69
N GLN A 794 26.51 -50.64 -3.45
CA GLN A 794 27.86 -50.34 -2.96
C GLN A 794 28.62 -51.67 -2.81
N PRO A 795 29.90 -51.75 -3.21
CA PRO A 795 30.77 -52.77 -2.66
C PRO A 795 30.73 -52.61 -1.14
N LEU A 796 30.43 -53.67 -0.39
CA LEU A 796 30.69 -53.70 1.05
C LEU A 796 32.13 -53.21 1.25
N ALA A 797 32.28 -52.10 1.99
CA ALA A 797 33.60 -51.66 2.42
C ALA A 797 34.28 -52.88 3.06
N LYS A 798 35.40 -53.34 2.48
CA LYS A 798 36.23 -54.35 3.13
C LYS A 798 36.63 -53.75 4.48
N ALA A 799 36.17 -54.39 5.55
CA ALA A 799 36.37 -54.01 6.94
C ALA A 799 37.85 -53.82 7.29
#